data_AF-A0A3D0XDD7-F1
#
_entry.id   AF-A0A3D0XDD7-F1
#
_cell.length_a   1.000
_cell.length_b   1.000
_cell.length_c   1.000
_cell.angle_alpha   90.00
_cell.angle_beta   90.00
_cell.angle_gamma   90.00
#
_symmetry.space_group_name_H-M   'P 1'
#
loop_
_entity.id
_entity.type
_entity.pdbx_description
1 polymer ?
#
loop_
_entity_poly.entity_id
_entity_poly.type
_entity_poly.pdbx_seq_one_letter_code
_entity_poly.pdbx_strand_id
1 'polypeptide(L)'
;WEGDTVYEQWRDLHFGPWPEQLRAATCSTLLVQYGQMEALDGLERLTEFKVAYHQLLDAFAQQTQRCILVSPIPYEDPQAPYAPRLSQYNEVLKAYAQTIESIARERSLIYLDLYTPFLNKAGNSKPMTRDGIHLNEDGLRRVAMEMARQLGGFPSPETTSPKLRSAIIAKNRLWFDAWRPANWSFAYGDRVSQRFATAAGNLPSLHGSLKQRREQIAAYDDMIHRLAFGSQESLPEYPTVGDQGVSPEALSPEEQLASFEMAEGFQAHLVASEEQDVVNPIQIAWDGAGRLYVACSPSYPQSLASVRPSDYILVLEDENGDGLADKHWRFAEGLTMIQGLEPGPGGVYACDFDQLVFLRDEDGDLRADRREVLFSGFGVGDTHQLINSISHGIDGSLWFTQGLHAMSLVETPWGIKRLDRAAVWRLRPQSMLLEGFFGGGMAGANCWGVAEDDYGQVFHKTGDRPQGYWTVPGMIRGASPMGGGSRTVANQSYAASPEQYHGVGNLFDTSPKTTSLDFVGTRAMPESIQGAALIGGYFGSLVELHQLEDDGAGFRSSQLPRVMVSSDSSFRPVDVSMGPDGAMYLADWYNRVIGHYQASYADPQRDKHHGRIWRIASTRHEPVQAPNMEQLGIRELISHLHSPERWFRHQARRRLFYLPSTEVLQALDAHRQQFAQESPEPLNERHLIEWAGVYQAHESPRATLISKMLGSPDARVRSYGVRALSGWADRLEVSEDWLEKMAEDPHPRVRLEAVVACSYLRRPASIAVALKVLDHSRDRFIDYALRQTARSLQPIWEPVLREGQLALERPEHEAYLRALTTEEPVTLSQGELLYQKACLPCHQADGKGLPGFYPSLESSDWVSGDPGRLIRIVLHGLEGPITLNGEAFLSKTPIAMPGFAGLGNEEIAQLLSYVRGDFGNQASAISGAQVQKVRMEEAQRSTPWKESSLR
;
A
#
# COMPACT_ATOMS: atom_id res chain seq x y z
N TRP A 1 14.49 10.68 5.87
CA TRP A 1 13.20 10.14 5.39
C TRP A 1 12.26 10.16 6.58
N GLU A 2 10.94 10.13 6.36
CA GLU A 2 10.01 9.97 7.50
C GLU A 2 10.25 8.61 8.16
N GLY A 3 10.08 8.55 9.48
CA GLY A 3 10.30 7.35 10.29
C GLY A 3 11.77 7.01 10.56
N ASP A 4 12.73 7.80 10.10
CA ASP A 4 14.13 7.66 10.53
C ASP A 4 14.24 7.97 12.04
N THR A 5 15.00 7.16 12.76
CA THR A 5 15.32 7.38 14.17
C THR A 5 16.82 7.37 14.40
N VAL A 6 17.27 7.69 15.61
CA VAL A 6 18.70 7.54 15.96
C VAL A 6 19.18 6.08 15.91
N TYR A 7 18.25 5.11 15.96
CA TYR A 7 18.56 3.68 15.95
C TYR A 7 18.66 3.12 14.54
N GLU A 8 17.84 3.63 13.63
CA GLU A 8 17.58 3.01 12.35
C GLU A 8 17.47 4.04 11.23
N GLN A 9 18.17 3.75 10.14
CA GLN A 9 18.09 4.48 8.89
C GLN A 9 17.53 3.54 7.83
N TRP A 10 16.24 3.68 7.50
CA TRP A 10 15.63 2.80 6.49
C TRP A 10 15.75 3.40 5.10
N ARG A 11 16.30 2.64 4.15
CA ARG A 11 16.52 3.12 2.79
C ARG A 11 16.23 2.03 1.77
N ASP A 12 15.89 2.47 0.56
CA ASP A 12 15.85 1.58 -0.59
C ASP A 12 17.23 0.95 -0.85
N LEU A 13 17.22 -0.16 -1.58
CA LEU A 13 18.41 -0.94 -1.90
C LEU A 13 19.51 -0.08 -2.55
N HIS A 14 20.77 -0.28 -2.15
CA HIS A 14 21.95 0.47 -2.62
C HIS A 14 21.95 1.98 -2.31
N PHE A 15 21.12 2.48 -1.39
CA PHE A 15 21.24 3.87 -0.93
C PHE A 15 22.57 4.14 -0.22
N GLY A 16 23.10 3.19 0.55
CA GLY A 16 24.37 3.37 1.27
C GLY A 16 24.24 4.17 2.57
N PRO A 17 25.30 4.22 3.39
CA PRO A 17 25.28 4.81 4.73
C PRO A 17 25.42 6.34 4.71
N TRP A 18 25.10 6.98 5.83
CA TRP A 18 25.20 8.44 6.01
C TRP A 18 26.53 9.07 5.53
N PRO A 19 27.74 8.55 5.87
CA PRO A 19 28.98 9.20 5.44
C PRO A 19 29.12 9.31 3.93
N GLU A 20 28.67 8.31 3.17
CA GLU A 20 28.71 8.33 1.71
C GLU A 20 27.71 9.33 1.14
N GLN A 21 26.50 9.36 1.69
CA GLN A 21 25.43 10.26 1.26
C GLN A 21 25.76 11.73 1.54
N LEU A 22 26.30 12.01 2.72
CA LEU A 22 26.74 13.36 3.09
C LEU A 22 27.93 13.83 2.24
N ARG A 23 28.86 12.93 1.89
CA ARG A 23 29.94 13.21 0.93
C ARG A 23 29.38 13.51 -0.47
N ALA A 24 28.46 12.68 -0.96
CA ALA A 24 27.84 12.85 -2.27
C ALA A 24 27.04 14.16 -2.38
N ALA A 25 26.43 14.59 -1.27
CA ALA A 25 25.74 15.87 -1.14
C ALA A 25 26.68 17.07 -0.97
N THR A 26 27.99 16.86 -0.88
CA THR A 26 28.98 17.90 -0.52
C THR A 26 28.61 18.66 0.76
N CYS A 27 28.00 17.95 1.72
CA CYS A 27 27.41 18.56 2.91
C CYS A 27 28.49 19.17 3.80
N SER A 28 28.35 20.46 4.13
CA SER A 28 29.28 21.22 4.97
C SER A 28 28.73 21.50 6.37
N THR A 29 27.41 21.56 6.54
CA THR A 29 26.72 21.83 7.81
C THR A 29 25.46 20.97 7.91
N LEU A 30 25.19 20.43 9.09
CA LEU A 30 24.01 19.61 9.37
C LEU A 30 23.12 20.22 10.44
N LEU A 31 21.82 20.26 10.17
CA LEU A 31 20.79 20.45 11.19
C LEU A 31 20.23 19.07 11.52
N VAL A 32 20.31 18.68 12.79
CA VAL A 32 19.99 17.33 13.26
C VAL A 32 18.84 17.42 14.25
N GLN A 33 17.68 16.90 13.87
CA GLN A 33 16.46 16.91 14.68
C GLN A 33 15.93 15.47 14.81
N TYR A 34 16.05 14.90 16.00
CA TYR A 34 15.55 13.57 16.38
C TYR A 34 14.99 13.63 17.81
N GLY A 35 14.40 12.53 18.29
CA GLY A 35 13.94 12.40 19.67
C GLY A 35 12.45 12.65 19.86
N GLN A 36 11.72 13.09 18.83
CA GLN A 36 10.27 13.20 18.89
C GLN A 36 9.65 11.80 18.93
N MET A 37 9.73 11.06 17.82
CA MET A 37 9.15 9.72 17.74
C MET A 37 9.72 8.74 18.79
N GLU A 38 11.02 8.85 19.10
CA GLU A 38 11.66 8.02 20.15
C GLU A 38 11.10 8.28 21.55
N ALA A 39 10.61 9.48 21.85
CA ALA A 39 10.02 9.80 23.14
C ALA A 39 8.66 9.14 23.36
N LEU A 40 7.98 8.66 22.30
CA LEU A 40 6.75 7.88 22.47
C LEU A 40 7.00 6.58 23.22
N ASP A 41 8.25 6.16 23.38
CA ASP A 41 8.66 4.93 24.08
C ASP A 41 8.47 4.98 25.56
N GLY A 42 8.58 6.17 26.14
CA GLY A 42 8.75 6.33 27.57
C GLY A 42 10.22 6.53 27.95
N LEU A 43 10.42 6.71 29.25
CA LEU A 43 11.71 7.09 29.82
C LEU A 43 12.70 5.92 29.92
N GLU A 44 12.21 4.69 29.86
CA GLU A 44 12.99 3.47 29.99
C GLU A 44 14.06 3.31 28.89
N ARG A 45 13.87 3.94 27.72
CA ARG A 45 14.81 3.88 26.57
C ARG A 45 15.73 5.09 26.44
N LEU A 46 15.66 6.06 27.35
CA LEU A 46 16.43 7.31 27.27
C LEU A 46 17.95 7.08 27.27
N THR A 47 18.44 6.11 28.05
CA THR A 47 19.86 5.74 28.07
C THR A 47 20.32 5.17 26.73
N GLU A 48 19.51 4.28 26.16
CA GLU A 48 19.77 3.68 24.84
C GLU A 48 19.75 4.75 23.75
N PHE A 49 18.78 5.66 23.80
CA PHE A 49 18.67 6.83 22.90
C PHE A 49 19.95 7.67 22.94
N LYS A 50 20.45 8.02 24.12
CA LYS A 50 21.69 8.81 24.25
C LYS A 50 22.86 8.15 23.53
N VAL A 51 23.06 6.84 23.75
CA VAL A 51 24.15 6.08 23.12
C VAL A 51 24.00 6.08 21.59
N ALA A 52 22.81 5.77 21.07
CA ALA A 52 22.53 5.75 19.64
C ALA A 52 22.74 7.13 18.99
N TYR A 53 22.33 8.22 19.66
CA TYR A 53 22.54 9.58 19.18
C TYR A 53 24.03 9.91 19.06
N HIS A 54 24.86 9.51 20.04
CA HIS A 54 26.32 9.69 19.93
C HIS A 54 26.88 8.93 18.73
N GLN A 55 26.46 7.68 18.49
CA GLN A 55 26.91 6.89 17.34
C GLN A 55 26.52 7.55 16.01
N LEU A 56 25.32 8.12 15.92
CA LEU A 56 24.86 8.86 14.75
C LEU A 56 25.76 10.08 14.48
N LEU A 57 26.06 10.86 15.52
CA LEU A 57 26.96 12.01 15.39
C LEU A 57 28.38 11.62 15.01
N ASP A 58 28.87 10.46 15.46
CA ASP A 58 30.18 9.93 15.05
C ASP A 58 30.19 9.54 13.56
N ALA A 59 29.07 9.04 13.02
CA ALA A 59 28.92 8.82 11.58
C ALA A 59 28.94 10.14 10.80
N PHE A 60 28.22 11.17 11.26
CA PHE A 60 28.21 12.49 10.61
C PHE A 60 29.57 13.18 10.65
N ALA A 61 30.30 13.04 11.76
CA ALA A 61 31.63 13.57 11.98
C ALA A 61 32.68 13.10 10.94
N GLN A 62 32.43 11.99 10.25
CA GLN A 62 33.27 11.53 9.14
C GLN A 62 33.22 12.45 7.91
N GLN A 63 32.19 13.30 7.79
CA GLN A 63 32.04 14.29 6.72
C GLN A 63 32.11 15.72 7.24
N THR A 64 31.41 16.05 8.32
CA THR A 64 31.44 17.41 8.89
C THR A 64 31.29 17.40 10.41
N GLN A 65 32.07 18.25 11.07
CA GLN A 65 31.96 18.52 12.50
C GLN A 65 30.92 19.62 12.80
N ARG A 66 30.41 20.31 11.77
CA ARG A 66 29.46 21.42 11.91
C ARG A 66 28.03 20.89 12.01
N CYS A 67 27.71 20.34 13.18
CA CYS A 67 26.36 19.89 13.51
C CYS A 67 25.66 20.91 14.43
N ILE A 68 24.41 21.20 14.12
CA ILE A 68 23.48 21.98 14.94
C ILE A 68 22.41 20.99 15.41
N LEU A 69 22.34 20.74 16.71
CA LEU A 69 21.32 19.87 17.30
C LEU A 69 20.07 20.69 17.56
N VAL A 70 18.91 20.18 17.15
CA VAL A 70 17.63 20.85 17.29
C VAL A 70 16.74 19.98 18.16
N SER A 71 16.20 20.53 19.25
CA SER A 71 15.26 19.77 20.07
C SER A 71 13.92 19.59 19.37
N PRO A 72 13.17 18.52 19.71
CA PRO A 72 11.81 18.35 19.22
C PRO A 72 10.88 19.45 19.75
N ILE A 73 9.83 19.76 18.98
CA ILE A 73 8.71 20.59 19.46
C ILE A 73 7.82 19.77 20.40
N PRO A 74 7.11 20.39 21.37
CA PRO A 74 6.12 19.70 22.17
C PRO A 74 5.01 19.09 21.30
N TYR A 75 4.49 17.94 21.71
CA TYR A 75 3.30 17.35 21.14
C TYR A 75 2.07 18.24 21.35
N GLU A 76 1.27 18.37 20.31
CA GLU A 76 -0.13 18.83 20.39
C GLU A 76 -1.06 17.61 20.31
N ASP A 77 -2.32 17.78 20.72
CA ASP A 77 -3.30 16.72 20.53
C ASP A 77 -3.86 16.76 19.09
N PRO A 78 -3.96 15.61 18.40
CA PRO A 78 -4.56 15.55 17.07
C PRO A 78 -6.02 16.02 17.09
N GLN A 79 -6.50 16.59 15.98
CA GLN A 79 -7.90 17.04 15.87
C GLN A 79 -8.89 15.87 15.71
N ALA A 80 -8.41 14.70 15.28
CA ALA A 80 -9.24 13.51 15.13
C ALA A 80 -9.79 13.07 16.50
N PRO A 81 -11.13 12.91 16.67
CA PRO A 81 -11.77 12.81 17.99
C PRO A 81 -11.33 11.62 18.85
N TYR A 82 -10.87 10.53 18.21
CA TYR A 82 -10.48 9.29 18.89
C TYR A 82 -9.00 8.97 18.75
N ALA A 83 -8.20 9.94 18.28
CA ALA A 83 -6.76 9.82 18.26
C ALA A 83 -6.17 9.95 19.69
N PRO A 84 -4.95 9.46 19.94
CA PRO A 84 -4.35 9.50 21.26
C PRO A 84 -4.01 10.94 21.66
N ARG A 85 -4.16 11.25 22.95
CA ARG A 85 -3.76 12.55 23.50
C ARG A 85 -2.24 12.60 23.67
N LEU A 86 -1.54 13.08 22.65
CA LEU A 86 -0.08 13.11 22.62
C LEU A 86 0.53 14.07 23.63
N SER A 87 -0.21 15.11 24.03
CA SER A 87 0.23 16.09 25.03
C SER A 87 0.64 15.45 26.37
N GLN A 88 0.10 14.27 26.69
CA GLN A 88 0.49 13.51 27.87
C GLN A 88 1.94 13.01 27.86
N TYR A 89 2.58 12.93 26.68
CA TYR A 89 3.98 12.50 26.53
C TYR A 89 4.98 13.66 26.61
N ASN A 90 4.53 14.91 26.78
CA ASN A 90 5.44 16.07 26.79
C ASN A 90 6.48 16.02 27.92
N GLU A 91 6.15 15.50 29.10
CA GLU A 91 7.16 15.33 30.15
C GLU A 91 8.23 14.27 29.80
N VAL A 92 7.86 13.24 29.03
CA VAL A 92 8.84 12.29 28.48
C VAL A 92 9.70 12.98 27.42
N LEU A 93 9.06 13.67 26.48
CA LEU A 93 9.72 14.40 25.39
C LEU A 93 10.71 15.46 25.91
N LYS A 94 10.38 16.13 27.01
CA LYS A 94 11.28 17.04 27.72
C LYS A 94 12.59 16.37 28.14
N ALA A 95 12.53 15.15 28.65
CA ALA A 95 13.73 14.41 29.05
C ALA A 95 14.61 14.06 27.84
N TYR A 96 14.00 13.75 26.69
CA TYR A 96 14.71 13.56 25.42
C TYR A 96 15.35 14.87 24.94
N ALA A 97 14.62 15.99 24.95
CA ALA A 97 15.14 17.32 24.60
C ALA A 97 16.33 17.74 25.49
N GLN A 98 16.23 17.54 26.81
CA GLN A 98 17.32 17.78 27.76
C GLN A 98 18.52 16.88 27.52
N THR A 99 18.29 15.63 27.11
CA THR A 99 19.36 14.71 26.74
C THR A 99 20.09 15.19 25.49
N ILE A 100 19.37 15.67 24.47
CA ILE A 100 19.96 16.26 23.26
C ILE A 100 20.78 17.51 23.60
N GLU A 101 20.27 18.37 24.49
CA GLU A 101 21.02 19.53 25.00
C GLU A 101 22.31 19.10 25.71
N SER A 102 22.26 18.06 26.55
CA SER A 102 23.44 17.50 27.21
C SER A 102 24.47 17.01 26.19
N ILE A 103 24.04 16.27 25.17
CA ILE A 103 24.92 15.78 24.09
C ILE A 103 25.57 16.96 23.35
N ALA A 104 24.81 18.01 23.04
CA ALA A 104 25.35 19.21 22.39
C ALA A 104 26.45 19.86 23.24
N ARG A 105 26.22 20.01 24.56
CA ARG A 105 27.23 20.55 25.49
C ARG A 105 28.46 19.66 25.57
N GLU A 106 28.28 18.34 25.72
CA GLU A 106 29.35 17.34 25.77
C GLU A 106 30.23 17.37 24.52
N ARG A 107 29.63 17.60 23.34
CA ARG A 107 30.32 17.67 22.04
C ARG A 107 30.68 19.09 21.59
N SER A 108 30.41 20.11 22.40
CA SER A 108 30.62 21.54 22.05
C SER A 108 29.92 21.95 20.73
N LEU A 109 28.71 21.43 20.49
CA LEU A 109 27.86 21.73 19.34
C LEU A 109 26.85 22.85 19.65
N ILE A 110 26.33 23.48 18.61
CA ILE A 110 25.22 24.44 18.75
C ILE A 110 23.94 23.64 19.04
N TYR A 111 23.16 24.12 20.01
CA TYR A 111 21.85 23.58 20.34
C TYR A 111 20.78 24.64 20.10
N LEU A 112 19.73 24.28 19.35
CA LEU A 112 18.53 25.10 19.16
C LEU A 112 17.39 24.49 19.97
N ASP A 113 16.81 25.27 20.87
CA ASP A 113 15.71 24.84 21.72
C ASP A 113 14.36 25.18 21.09
N LEU A 114 13.67 24.19 20.54
CA LEU A 114 12.28 24.32 20.10
C LEU A 114 11.27 23.84 21.14
N TYR A 115 11.69 23.03 22.11
CA TYR A 115 10.79 22.51 23.14
C TYR A 115 10.25 23.65 24.02
N THR A 116 11.12 24.42 24.68
CA THR A 116 10.70 25.43 25.67
C THR A 116 9.87 26.57 25.07
N PRO A 117 10.24 27.19 23.92
CA PRO A 117 9.49 28.31 23.35
C PRO A 117 8.05 27.96 22.95
N PHE A 118 7.78 26.67 22.69
CA PHE A 118 6.47 26.17 22.31
C PHE A 118 5.74 25.42 23.44
N LEU A 119 6.35 25.25 24.63
CA LEU A 119 5.82 24.43 25.73
C LEU A 119 4.53 24.94 26.40
N ASN A 120 4.18 26.22 26.32
CA ASN A 120 3.05 26.78 27.08
C ASN A 120 2.37 27.99 26.41
N LYS A 121 2.29 28.03 25.06
CA LYS A 121 1.45 29.04 24.39
C LYS A 121 -0.02 28.63 24.48
N ALA A 122 -0.61 28.93 25.65
CA ALA A 122 -1.95 28.54 26.08
C ALA A 122 -3.09 29.11 25.23
N GLY A 123 -4.09 28.27 24.98
CA GLY A 123 -5.52 28.60 25.11
C GLY A 123 -6.25 29.25 23.94
N ASN A 124 -5.58 29.91 22.99
CA ASN A 124 -6.23 30.59 21.86
C ASN A 124 -5.41 30.61 20.54
N SER A 125 -4.25 29.96 20.48
CA SER A 125 -3.48 29.87 19.24
C SER A 125 -3.95 28.69 18.40
N LYS A 126 -4.12 28.92 17.08
CA LYS A 126 -4.32 27.85 16.10
C LYS A 126 -3.27 26.74 16.30
N PRO A 127 -3.63 25.46 16.16
CA PRO A 127 -2.69 24.34 16.21
C PRO A 127 -1.50 24.57 15.28
N MET A 128 -0.30 24.17 15.70
CA MET A 128 0.92 24.23 14.89
C MET A 128 1.15 22.94 14.10
N THR A 129 0.47 21.86 14.47
CA THR A 129 0.58 20.55 13.84
C THR A 129 -0.73 20.14 13.17
N ARG A 130 -0.65 19.21 12.22
CA ARG A 130 -1.84 18.62 11.56
C ARG A 130 -2.40 17.43 12.33
N ASP A 131 -1.53 16.68 13.02
CA ASP A 131 -1.84 15.41 13.67
C ASP A 131 -1.18 15.30 15.06
N GLY A 132 -0.79 16.42 15.65
CA GLY A 132 -0.09 16.44 16.93
C GLY A 132 1.44 16.30 16.85
N ILE A 133 1.99 15.93 15.69
CA ILE A 133 3.43 15.68 15.49
C ILE A 133 3.98 16.51 14.33
N HIS A 134 3.36 16.40 13.15
CA HIS A 134 3.83 17.04 11.92
C HIS A 134 3.35 18.48 11.84
N LEU A 135 4.28 19.41 11.63
CA LEU A 135 3.97 20.83 11.49
C LEU A 135 3.06 21.10 10.28
N ASN A 136 2.06 21.95 10.49
CA ASN A 136 1.30 22.57 9.40
C ASN A 136 2.04 23.83 8.89
N GLU A 137 1.47 24.55 7.91
CA GLU A 137 2.12 25.73 7.32
C GLU A 137 2.48 26.82 8.36
N ASP A 138 1.57 27.10 9.30
CA ASP A 138 1.82 28.08 10.35
C ASP A 138 2.86 27.58 11.36
N GLY A 139 2.82 26.29 11.70
CA GLY A 139 3.83 25.62 12.51
C GLY A 139 5.23 25.73 11.91
N LEU A 140 5.38 25.38 10.63
CA LEU A 140 6.64 25.51 9.87
C LEU A 140 7.17 26.93 9.91
N ARG A 141 6.30 27.93 9.69
CA ARG A 141 6.66 29.36 9.75
C ARG A 141 7.17 29.76 11.13
N ARG A 142 6.47 29.37 12.19
CA ARG A 142 6.84 29.69 13.58
C ARG A 142 8.15 29.04 14.01
N VAL A 143 8.33 27.76 13.70
CA VAL A 143 9.57 27.04 13.97
C VAL A 143 10.74 27.66 13.22
N ALA A 144 10.58 27.96 11.93
CA ALA A 144 11.62 28.61 11.15
C ALA A 144 12.04 29.98 11.73
N MET A 145 11.09 30.80 12.16
CA MET A 145 11.37 32.09 12.81
C MET A 145 12.11 31.92 14.15
N GLU A 146 11.75 30.91 14.94
CA GLU A 146 12.39 30.66 16.23
C GLU A 146 13.83 30.14 16.06
N MET A 147 14.05 29.23 15.12
CA MET A 147 15.41 28.79 14.75
C MET A 147 16.25 29.96 14.25
N ALA A 148 15.67 30.80 13.38
CA ALA A 148 16.32 32.00 12.86
C ALA A 148 16.75 32.97 13.98
N ARG A 149 15.87 33.19 14.97
CA ARG A 149 16.14 34.05 16.13
C ARG A 149 17.33 33.53 16.96
N GLN A 150 17.38 32.22 17.21
CA GLN A 150 18.43 31.60 18.02
C GLN A 150 19.80 31.56 17.31
N LEU A 151 19.80 31.53 15.98
CA LEU A 151 21.01 31.57 15.15
C LEU A 151 21.56 32.99 14.90
N GLY A 152 21.01 34.02 15.55
CA GLY A 152 21.49 35.41 15.45
C GLY A 152 20.64 36.34 14.56
N GLY A 153 19.48 35.88 14.09
CA GLY A 153 18.51 36.66 13.31
C GLY A 153 18.73 36.57 11.79
N PHE A 154 17.63 36.50 11.04
CA PHE A 154 17.58 36.49 9.57
C PHE A 154 16.46 37.45 9.10
N PRO A 155 16.39 37.83 7.80
CA PRO A 155 15.29 38.64 7.26
C PRO A 155 13.92 38.00 7.57
N SER A 156 12.90 38.83 7.83
CA SER A 156 11.53 38.32 8.06
C SER A 156 11.03 37.57 6.82
N PRO A 157 10.23 36.51 6.96
CA PRO A 157 9.51 35.88 5.85
C PRO A 157 8.74 36.90 5.00
N GLU A 158 8.20 37.96 5.61
CA GLU A 158 7.45 39.04 4.91
C GLU A 158 8.33 39.89 3.98
N THR A 159 9.65 39.87 4.22
CA THR A 159 10.66 40.59 3.42
C THR A 159 11.35 39.68 2.40
N THR A 160 11.02 38.39 2.37
CA THR A 160 11.62 37.41 1.47
C THR A 160 11.05 37.56 0.06
N SER A 161 11.92 37.76 -0.93
CA SER A 161 11.50 37.90 -2.33
C SER A 161 10.71 36.67 -2.81
N PRO A 162 9.56 36.83 -3.50
CA PRO A 162 8.84 35.71 -4.12
C PRO A 162 9.70 34.88 -5.09
N LYS A 163 10.68 35.51 -5.74
CA LYS A 163 11.66 34.83 -6.59
C LYS A 163 12.56 33.89 -5.80
N LEU A 164 13.06 34.35 -4.64
CA LEU A 164 13.88 33.53 -3.74
C LEU A 164 13.09 32.33 -3.23
N ARG A 165 11.84 32.54 -2.79
CA ARG A 165 10.97 31.43 -2.38
C ARG A 165 10.75 30.42 -3.51
N SER A 166 10.47 30.89 -4.71
CA SER A 166 10.25 30.03 -5.88
C SER A 166 11.52 29.24 -6.26
N ALA A 167 12.70 29.86 -6.17
CA ALA A 167 13.99 29.18 -6.36
C ALA A 167 14.23 28.08 -5.33
N ILE A 168 13.95 28.34 -4.05
CA ILE A 168 14.06 27.35 -2.97
C ILE A 168 13.12 26.18 -3.21
N ILE A 169 11.86 26.44 -3.56
CA ILE A 169 10.87 25.38 -3.84
C ILE A 169 11.33 24.54 -5.04
N ALA A 170 11.81 25.17 -6.12
CA ALA A 170 12.32 24.49 -7.30
C ALA A 170 13.54 23.62 -6.98
N LYS A 171 14.52 24.15 -6.23
CA LYS A 171 15.68 23.37 -5.76
C LYS A 171 15.27 22.18 -4.90
N ASN A 172 14.39 22.40 -3.93
CA ASN A 172 13.94 21.35 -3.02
C ASN A 172 13.24 20.24 -3.77
N ARG A 173 12.43 20.58 -4.77
CA ARG A 173 11.81 19.60 -5.64
C ARG A 173 12.83 18.78 -6.42
N LEU A 174 13.77 19.44 -7.10
CA LEU A 174 14.87 18.76 -7.81
C LEU A 174 15.65 17.84 -6.87
N TRP A 175 15.90 18.29 -5.64
CA TRP A 175 16.55 17.50 -4.60
C TRP A 175 15.76 16.24 -4.27
N PHE A 176 14.46 16.36 -4.00
CA PHE A 176 13.61 15.17 -3.77
C PHE A 176 13.61 14.23 -4.98
N ASP A 177 13.49 14.78 -6.19
CA ASP A 177 13.51 13.98 -7.42
C ASP A 177 14.83 13.22 -7.65
N ALA A 178 15.94 13.63 -7.03
CA ALA A 178 17.26 13.02 -7.22
C ALA A 178 17.77 12.21 -6.02
N TRP A 179 17.31 12.50 -4.81
CA TRP A 179 17.68 11.77 -3.57
C TRP A 179 16.56 10.86 -3.06
N ARG A 180 15.32 11.02 -3.56
CA ARG A 180 14.19 10.11 -3.39
C ARG A 180 13.37 10.02 -4.70
N PRO A 181 14.00 9.69 -5.84
CA PRO A 181 13.31 9.53 -7.10
C PRO A 181 12.20 8.49 -7.03
N ALA A 182 11.12 8.72 -7.79
CA ALA A 182 10.26 7.64 -8.25
C ALA A 182 11.11 6.58 -8.99
N ASN A 183 10.77 5.29 -8.80
CA ASN A 183 11.48 4.17 -9.40
C ASN A 183 12.94 4.02 -8.94
N TRP A 184 13.21 4.19 -7.63
CA TRP A 184 14.55 4.01 -7.06
C TRP A 184 15.21 2.69 -7.50
N SER A 185 14.45 1.58 -7.52
CA SER A 185 14.98 0.27 -7.94
C SER A 185 15.58 0.29 -9.35
N PHE A 186 15.04 1.11 -10.26
CA PHE A 186 15.53 1.27 -11.63
C PHE A 186 16.61 2.34 -11.77
N ALA A 187 16.65 3.30 -10.85
CA ALA A 187 17.64 4.38 -10.85
C ALA A 187 18.97 3.98 -10.20
N TYR A 188 18.90 3.27 -9.07
CA TYR A 188 20.03 2.98 -8.20
C TYR A 188 19.98 1.58 -7.58
N GLY A 189 18.83 0.90 -7.59
CA GLY A 189 18.66 -0.42 -7.00
C GLY A 189 19.05 -1.60 -7.92
N ASP A 190 18.39 -2.73 -7.72
CA ASP A 190 18.64 -4.01 -8.40
C ASP A 190 18.06 -4.10 -9.83
N ARG A 191 17.33 -3.07 -10.29
CA ARG A 191 16.66 -3.03 -11.60
C ARG A 191 17.30 -2.06 -12.59
N VAL A 192 18.50 -1.55 -12.32
CA VAL A 192 19.21 -0.57 -13.17
C VAL A 192 19.56 -1.07 -14.58
N SER A 193 19.50 -2.38 -14.81
CA SER A 193 19.75 -3.00 -16.13
C SER A 193 18.48 -3.40 -16.88
N GLN A 194 17.31 -3.18 -16.27
CA GLN A 194 16.01 -3.46 -16.91
C GLN A 194 15.73 -2.45 -18.02
N ARG A 195 14.93 -2.85 -19.03
CA ARG A 195 14.59 -1.99 -20.17
C ARG A 195 14.07 -0.61 -19.75
N PHE A 196 13.25 -0.53 -18.70
CA PHE A 196 12.80 0.75 -18.16
C PHE A 196 13.91 1.73 -17.83
N ALA A 197 15.02 1.25 -17.25
CA ALA A 197 16.13 2.07 -16.81
C ALA A 197 17.00 2.57 -17.98
N THR A 198 16.90 1.95 -19.16
CA THR A 198 17.77 2.27 -20.30
C THR A 198 17.34 3.53 -21.03
N ALA A 199 18.28 4.12 -21.78
CA ALA A 199 17.99 5.22 -22.69
C ALA A 199 17.01 4.79 -23.80
N ALA A 200 16.26 5.75 -24.35
CA ALA A 200 15.46 5.56 -25.56
C ALA A 200 15.37 6.87 -26.35
N GLY A 201 15.40 6.75 -27.69
CA GLY A 201 15.46 7.92 -28.57
C GLY A 201 16.63 8.84 -28.22
N ASN A 202 16.32 10.11 -27.95
CA ASN A 202 17.30 11.14 -27.53
C ASN A 202 17.36 11.32 -26.00
N LEU A 203 16.60 10.54 -25.22
CA LEU A 203 16.57 10.66 -23.76
C LEU A 203 17.60 9.72 -23.12
N PRO A 204 18.35 10.17 -22.09
CA PRO A 204 19.35 9.36 -21.41
C PRO A 204 18.72 8.21 -20.62
N SER A 205 19.54 7.31 -20.06
CA SER A 205 19.05 6.33 -19.06
C SER A 205 18.40 7.04 -17.87
N LEU A 206 17.55 6.35 -17.12
CA LEU A 206 16.90 6.94 -15.94
C LEU A 206 17.95 7.49 -14.97
N HIS A 207 18.96 6.68 -14.63
CA HIS A 207 20.10 7.11 -13.82
C HIS A 207 20.84 8.33 -14.42
N GLY A 208 21.07 8.33 -15.73
CA GLY A 208 21.71 9.45 -16.43
C GLY A 208 20.89 10.74 -16.32
N SER A 209 19.57 10.64 -16.47
CA SER A 209 18.64 11.77 -16.31
C SER A 209 18.69 12.34 -14.88
N LEU A 210 18.79 11.46 -13.87
CA LEU A 210 18.88 11.87 -12.46
C LEU A 210 20.22 12.51 -12.12
N LYS A 211 21.31 12.00 -12.72
CA LYS A 211 22.65 12.57 -12.54
C LYS A 211 22.73 14.01 -13.07
N GLN A 212 22.17 14.28 -14.24
CA GLN A 212 22.11 15.64 -14.82
C GLN A 212 21.37 16.63 -13.90
N ARG A 213 20.36 16.17 -13.14
CA ARG A 213 19.63 17.02 -12.18
C ARG A 213 20.49 17.47 -11.01
N ARG A 214 21.53 16.72 -10.63
CA ARG A 214 22.44 17.13 -9.55
C ARG A 214 23.22 18.40 -9.89
N GLU A 215 23.57 18.59 -11.16
CA GLU A 215 24.20 19.82 -11.65
C GLU A 215 23.23 21.00 -11.58
N GLN A 216 21.95 20.78 -11.89
CA GLN A 216 20.91 21.80 -11.77
C GLN A 216 20.70 22.22 -10.31
N ILE A 217 20.73 21.27 -9.36
CA ILE A 217 20.60 21.58 -7.93
C ILE A 217 21.72 22.50 -7.45
N ALA A 218 22.96 22.26 -7.88
CA ALA A 218 24.09 23.14 -7.58
C ALA A 218 23.88 24.55 -8.16
N ALA A 219 23.43 24.64 -9.42
CA ALA A 219 23.12 25.93 -10.05
C ALA A 219 21.98 26.69 -9.33
N TYR A 220 20.95 25.97 -8.89
CA TYR A 220 19.88 26.53 -8.08
C TYR A 220 20.37 27.01 -6.72
N ASP A 221 21.31 26.30 -6.09
CA ASP A 221 21.93 26.71 -4.84
C ASP A 221 22.69 28.03 -5.00
N ASP A 222 23.54 28.13 -6.02
CA ASP A 222 24.28 29.36 -6.35
C ASP A 222 23.33 30.54 -6.64
N MET A 223 22.22 30.27 -7.34
CA MET A 223 21.19 31.27 -7.59
C MET A 223 20.48 31.71 -6.31
N ILE A 224 20.10 30.77 -5.42
CA ILE A 224 19.47 31.08 -4.13
C ILE A 224 20.38 31.98 -3.30
N HIS A 225 21.68 31.70 -3.26
CA HIS A 225 22.66 32.56 -2.59
C HIS A 225 22.67 33.97 -3.18
N ARG A 226 22.75 34.10 -4.51
CA ARG A 226 22.75 35.42 -5.17
C ARG A 226 21.43 36.18 -4.97
N LEU A 227 20.29 35.51 -5.08
CA LEU A 227 18.96 36.09 -4.82
C LEU A 227 18.81 36.54 -3.36
N ALA A 228 19.33 35.78 -2.41
CA ALA A 228 19.34 36.16 -0.99
C ALA A 228 20.16 37.43 -0.73
N PHE A 229 21.18 37.71 -1.54
CA PHE A 229 21.97 38.94 -1.51
C PHE A 229 21.51 40.03 -2.50
N GLY A 230 20.27 39.94 -3.00
CA GLY A 230 19.61 41.02 -3.75
C GLY A 230 19.72 40.95 -5.28
N SER A 231 20.24 39.85 -5.84
CA SER A 231 20.19 39.58 -7.29
C SER A 231 18.76 39.68 -7.83
N GLN A 232 18.61 40.10 -9.09
CA GLN A 232 17.33 40.24 -9.77
C GLN A 232 17.11 39.22 -10.89
N GLU A 233 18.00 38.23 -11.01
CA GLU A 233 17.91 37.20 -12.04
C GLU A 233 16.57 36.47 -12.06
N SER A 234 16.20 35.96 -13.24
CA SER A 234 15.00 35.18 -13.46
C SER A 234 15.26 33.69 -13.22
N LEU A 235 14.23 32.99 -12.75
CA LEU A 235 14.24 31.54 -12.71
C LEU A 235 14.31 30.96 -14.13
N PRO A 236 15.05 29.86 -14.35
CA PRO A 236 14.98 29.11 -15.58
C PRO A 236 13.52 28.73 -15.90
N GLU A 237 13.11 28.89 -17.16
CA GLU A 237 11.87 28.30 -17.63
C GLU A 237 12.02 26.78 -17.66
N TYR A 238 11.00 26.09 -17.14
CA TYR A 238 10.96 24.64 -17.14
C TYR A 238 10.09 24.13 -18.27
N PRO A 239 10.49 23.04 -18.95
CA PRO A 239 9.65 22.41 -19.95
C PRO A 239 8.35 21.94 -19.31
N THR A 240 7.22 22.29 -19.92
CA THR A 240 5.90 21.75 -19.60
C THR A 240 5.76 20.35 -20.19
N VAL A 241 4.83 19.54 -19.64
CA VAL A 241 4.58 18.13 -20.03
C VAL A 241 4.27 17.96 -21.53
N GLY A 242 3.92 19.05 -22.24
CA GLY A 242 3.32 19.03 -23.57
C GLY A 242 4.20 18.64 -24.76
N ASP A 243 5.39 18.04 -24.57
CA ASP A 243 6.30 17.71 -25.68
C ASP A 243 6.92 16.30 -25.58
N GLN A 244 6.22 15.36 -24.93
CA GLN A 244 6.58 13.95 -24.92
C GLN A 244 6.06 13.21 -26.16
N GLY A 245 6.42 13.67 -27.36
CA GLY A 245 6.27 12.90 -28.60
C GLY A 245 4.86 12.76 -29.17
N VAL A 246 4.79 12.13 -30.34
CA VAL A 246 3.55 11.89 -31.11
C VAL A 246 2.69 10.86 -30.38
N SER A 247 1.40 11.15 -30.17
CA SER A 247 0.44 10.18 -29.64
C SER A 247 0.47 8.91 -30.49
N PRO A 248 0.58 7.70 -29.91
CA PRO A 248 0.51 6.47 -30.69
C PRO A 248 -0.86 6.38 -31.39
N GLU A 249 -0.92 5.70 -32.54
CA GLU A 249 -2.20 5.40 -33.18
C GLU A 249 -3.08 4.58 -32.20
N ALA A 250 -4.28 5.09 -31.93
CA ALA A 250 -5.28 4.49 -31.07
C ALA A 250 -6.56 4.20 -31.87
N LEU A 251 -7.24 3.11 -31.54
CA LEU A 251 -8.60 2.85 -32.00
C LEU A 251 -9.54 3.91 -31.43
N SER A 252 -10.52 4.34 -32.21
CA SER A 252 -11.66 5.09 -31.69
C SER A 252 -12.45 4.25 -30.67
N PRO A 253 -13.23 4.86 -29.77
CA PRO A 253 -14.10 4.13 -28.87
C PRO A 253 -15.02 3.13 -29.59
N GLU A 254 -15.57 3.49 -30.75
CA GLU A 254 -16.45 2.61 -31.53
C GLU A 254 -15.71 1.40 -32.11
N GLU A 255 -14.50 1.60 -32.63
CA GLU A 255 -13.65 0.52 -33.14
C GLU A 255 -13.21 -0.42 -32.01
N GLN A 256 -12.89 0.13 -30.83
CA GLN A 256 -12.55 -0.68 -29.68
C GLN A 256 -13.77 -1.46 -29.16
N LEU A 257 -14.96 -0.84 -29.08
CA LEU A 257 -16.20 -1.54 -28.71
C LEU A 257 -16.49 -2.71 -29.65
N ALA A 258 -16.25 -2.54 -30.95
CA ALA A 258 -16.40 -3.61 -31.94
C ALA A 258 -15.38 -4.76 -31.77
N SER A 259 -14.30 -4.56 -31.01
CA SER A 259 -13.32 -5.58 -30.68
C SER A 259 -13.74 -6.49 -29.52
N PHE A 260 -14.84 -6.16 -28.83
CA PHE A 260 -15.31 -6.90 -27.66
C PHE A 260 -16.21 -8.08 -28.04
N GLU A 261 -15.85 -9.26 -27.55
CA GLU A 261 -16.69 -10.44 -27.49
C GLU A 261 -17.38 -10.50 -26.13
N MET A 262 -18.70 -10.31 -26.12
CA MET A 262 -19.53 -10.27 -24.91
C MET A 262 -20.15 -11.65 -24.62
N ALA A 263 -20.25 -12.00 -23.34
CA ALA A 263 -21.04 -13.14 -22.90
C ALA A 263 -22.54 -12.96 -23.22
N GLU A 264 -23.22 -14.08 -23.45
CA GLU A 264 -24.67 -14.08 -23.68
C GLU A 264 -25.41 -13.38 -22.53
N GLY A 265 -26.29 -12.43 -22.86
CA GLY A 265 -27.07 -11.71 -21.88
C GLY A 265 -26.42 -10.42 -21.37
N PHE A 266 -25.24 -10.04 -21.84
CA PHE A 266 -24.55 -8.80 -21.48
C PHE A 266 -24.28 -7.91 -22.69
N GLN A 267 -24.20 -6.61 -22.45
CA GLN A 267 -23.81 -5.61 -23.45
C GLN A 267 -22.91 -4.56 -22.82
N ALA A 268 -21.93 -4.08 -23.59
CA ALA A 268 -21.03 -3.01 -23.18
C ALA A 268 -21.39 -1.69 -23.88
N HIS A 269 -21.21 -0.58 -23.18
CA HIS A 269 -21.40 0.78 -23.67
C HIS A 269 -20.27 1.67 -23.17
N LEU A 270 -19.89 2.64 -23.99
CA LEU A 270 -18.98 3.70 -23.55
C LEU A 270 -19.69 4.58 -22.52
N VAL A 271 -18.96 5.01 -21.49
CA VAL A 271 -19.43 6.02 -20.52
C VAL A 271 -18.71 7.34 -20.75
N ALA A 272 -17.39 7.28 -20.87
CA ALA A 272 -16.52 8.42 -21.10
C ALA A 272 -15.21 7.98 -21.75
N SER A 273 -14.58 8.88 -22.50
CA SER A 273 -13.30 8.65 -23.16
C SER A 273 -12.36 9.84 -22.97
N GLU A 274 -11.26 9.85 -23.71
CA GLU A 274 -10.38 11.00 -23.88
C GLU A 274 -11.12 12.31 -24.25
N GLU A 275 -12.32 12.24 -24.84
CA GLU A 275 -13.15 13.42 -25.13
C GLU A 275 -13.69 14.11 -23.87
N GLN A 276 -13.79 13.38 -22.75
CA GLN A 276 -14.14 13.90 -21.42
C GLN A 276 -12.91 13.93 -20.51
N ASP A 277 -11.71 14.10 -21.09
CA ASP A 277 -10.42 14.13 -20.40
C ASP A 277 -10.02 12.80 -19.72
N VAL A 278 -10.69 11.66 -19.98
CA VAL A 278 -10.27 10.38 -19.37
C VAL A 278 -8.94 9.94 -20.00
N VAL A 279 -7.86 10.09 -19.24
CA VAL A 279 -6.51 9.70 -19.68
C VAL A 279 -5.87 8.79 -18.65
N ASN A 280 -5.39 7.62 -19.07
CA ASN A 280 -4.74 6.63 -18.21
C ASN A 280 -5.49 6.45 -16.87
N PRO A 281 -6.79 6.09 -16.86
CA PRO A 281 -7.54 5.91 -15.63
C PRO A 281 -6.98 4.72 -14.83
N ILE A 282 -6.75 4.92 -13.53
CA ILE A 282 -6.12 3.94 -12.64
C ILE A 282 -7.10 3.34 -11.63
N GLN A 283 -8.03 4.15 -11.12
CA GLN A 283 -9.10 3.71 -10.22
C GLN A 283 -10.36 4.56 -10.45
N ILE A 284 -11.54 3.96 -10.27
CA ILE A 284 -12.84 4.63 -10.28
C ILE A 284 -13.60 4.41 -8.96
N ALA A 285 -14.37 5.40 -8.53
CA ALA A 285 -15.24 5.26 -7.37
C ALA A 285 -16.48 6.17 -7.46
N TRP A 286 -17.57 5.74 -6.84
CA TRP A 286 -18.85 6.47 -6.84
C TRP A 286 -19.06 7.25 -5.55
N ASP A 287 -19.56 8.48 -5.65
CA ASP A 287 -20.13 9.18 -4.50
C ASP A 287 -21.61 8.81 -4.26
N GLY A 288 -22.21 9.35 -3.19
CA GLY A 288 -23.59 9.08 -2.85
C GLY A 288 -24.61 9.70 -3.83
N ALA A 289 -24.20 10.66 -4.65
CA ALA A 289 -25.04 11.29 -5.65
C ALA A 289 -25.08 10.51 -6.98
N GLY A 290 -24.24 9.48 -7.12
CA GLY A 290 -24.13 8.70 -8.35
C GLY A 290 -23.15 9.31 -9.36
N ARG A 291 -22.26 10.20 -8.94
CA ARG A 291 -21.19 10.75 -9.78
C ARG A 291 -19.95 9.86 -9.71
N LEU A 292 -19.29 9.67 -10.84
CA LEU A 292 -18.12 8.80 -10.98
C LEU A 292 -16.83 9.61 -10.87
N TYR A 293 -16.03 9.34 -9.84
CA TYR A 293 -14.70 9.90 -9.69
C TYR A 293 -13.68 9.01 -10.40
N VAL A 294 -12.76 9.61 -11.16
CA VAL A 294 -11.74 8.89 -11.95
C VAL A 294 -10.35 9.42 -11.62
N ALA A 295 -9.44 8.53 -11.20
CA ALA A 295 -8.03 8.84 -10.98
C ALA A 295 -7.28 8.75 -12.31
N CYS A 296 -6.83 9.88 -12.86
CA CYS A 296 -6.13 9.94 -14.15
C CYS A 296 -4.63 10.17 -13.95
N SER A 297 -3.80 9.23 -14.43
CA SER A 297 -2.34 9.29 -14.26
C SER A 297 -1.57 9.37 -15.59
N PRO A 298 -1.56 10.54 -16.27
CA PRO A 298 -0.66 10.76 -17.40
C PRO A 298 0.82 10.76 -16.98
N SER A 299 1.17 11.03 -15.72
CA SER A 299 2.57 11.03 -15.26
C SER A 299 3.16 9.62 -15.19
N TYR A 300 2.34 8.61 -14.88
CA TYR A 300 2.77 7.22 -14.81
C TYR A 300 3.34 6.74 -16.16
N PRO A 301 4.50 6.06 -16.23
CA PRO A 301 5.24 5.42 -15.13
C PRO A 301 6.38 6.24 -14.51
N GLN A 302 6.65 7.45 -14.99
CA GLN A 302 7.81 8.21 -14.53
C GLN A 302 7.53 9.70 -14.59
N SER A 303 7.44 10.33 -13.42
CA SER A 303 7.50 11.78 -13.33
C SER A 303 8.89 12.24 -13.81
N LEU A 304 8.91 13.15 -14.77
CA LEU A 304 10.13 13.82 -15.21
C LEU A 304 10.42 14.96 -14.23
N ALA A 305 11.65 15.04 -13.70
CA ALA A 305 11.96 16.17 -12.82
C ALA A 305 11.84 17.47 -13.58
N SER A 306 11.57 18.53 -12.83
CA SER A 306 11.32 19.89 -13.34
C SER A 306 9.99 20.08 -14.07
N VAL A 307 9.37 19.00 -14.55
CA VAL A 307 8.04 19.04 -15.14
C VAL A 307 7.03 19.07 -13.99
N ARG A 308 6.07 20.00 -14.00
CA ARG A 308 5.06 20.06 -12.94
C ARG A 308 4.24 18.77 -12.86
N PRO A 309 3.85 18.34 -11.64
CA PRO A 309 2.94 17.21 -11.50
C PRO A 309 1.68 17.51 -12.32
N SER A 310 1.15 16.51 -13.01
CA SER A 310 0.05 16.71 -13.96
C SER A 310 -1.04 15.67 -13.84
N ASP A 311 -1.01 14.86 -12.80
CA ASP A 311 -2.10 13.93 -12.52
C ASP A 311 -3.27 14.68 -11.91
N TYR A 312 -4.46 14.11 -12.06
CA TYR A 312 -5.72 14.76 -11.69
C TYR A 312 -6.80 13.75 -11.36
N ILE A 313 -7.85 14.26 -10.74
CA ILE A 313 -9.10 13.54 -10.47
C ILE A 313 -10.20 14.19 -11.30
N LEU A 314 -10.90 13.37 -12.08
CA LEU A 314 -12.13 13.80 -12.75
C LEU A 314 -13.36 13.40 -11.94
N VAL A 315 -14.43 14.18 -12.11
CA VAL A 315 -15.80 13.80 -11.73
C VAL A 315 -16.61 13.77 -13.01
N LEU A 316 -17.29 12.65 -13.26
CA LEU A 316 -18.19 12.44 -14.39
C LEU A 316 -19.62 12.32 -13.87
N GLU A 317 -20.56 12.96 -14.56
CA GLU A 317 -21.98 12.92 -14.23
C GLU A 317 -22.79 12.59 -15.49
N ASP A 318 -23.68 11.61 -15.36
CA ASP A 318 -24.75 11.27 -16.31
C ASP A 318 -26.03 11.94 -15.79
N GLU A 319 -26.43 13.05 -16.43
CA GLU A 319 -27.58 13.84 -15.98
C GLU A 319 -28.91 13.25 -16.45
N ASN A 320 -28.88 12.47 -17.52
CA ASN A 320 -30.06 12.04 -18.24
C ASN A 320 -30.38 10.54 -18.03
N GLY A 321 -29.45 9.78 -17.47
CA GLY A 321 -29.57 8.37 -17.10
C GLY A 321 -29.39 7.39 -18.27
N ASP A 322 -28.79 7.82 -19.39
CA ASP A 322 -28.53 6.97 -20.57
C ASP A 322 -27.23 6.16 -20.45
N GLY A 323 -26.43 6.40 -19.41
CA GLY A 323 -25.15 5.76 -19.15
C GLY A 323 -23.94 6.48 -19.74
N LEU A 324 -24.11 7.63 -20.40
CA LEU A 324 -23.03 8.48 -20.91
C LEU A 324 -22.75 9.65 -19.95
N ALA A 325 -21.49 10.04 -19.81
CA ALA A 325 -21.13 11.23 -19.05
C ALA A 325 -21.48 12.51 -19.85
N ASP A 326 -22.52 13.21 -19.42
CA ASP A 326 -22.95 14.50 -19.97
C ASP A 326 -22.02 15.65 -19.53
N LYS A 327 -21.49 15.56 -18.30
CA LYS A 327 -20.65 16.58 -17.69
C LYS A 327 -19.40 15.99 -17.05
N HIS A 328 -18.33 16.79 -17.05
CA HIS A 328 -17.10 16.45 -16.36
C HIS A 328 -16.41 17.69 -15.74
N TRP A 329 -15.71 17.47 -14.64
CA TRP A 329 -14.90 18.48 -13.94
C TRP A 329 -13.56 17.90 -13.51
N ARG A 330 -12.52 18.75 -13.49
CA ARG A 330 -11.27 18.46 -12.80
C ARG A 330 -11.42 18.81 -11.33
N PHE A 331 -11.72 17.81 -10.51
CA PHE A 331 -11.89 17.98 -9.07
C PHE A 331 -10.57 18.37 -8.42
N ALA A 332 -9.46 17.72 -8.78
CA ALA A 332 -8.13 18.09 -8.29
C ALA A 332 -7.11 17.95 -9.40
N GLU A 333 -6.12 18.85 -9.42
CA GLU A 333 -5.06 18.88 -10.42
C GLU A 333 -3.69 19.05 -9.74
N GLY A 334 -2.62 18.75 -10.48
CA GLY A 334 -1.26 18.91 -9.97
C GLY A 334 -0.85 17.83 -8.97
N LEU A 335 -1.46 16.65 -9.07
CA LEU A 335 -1.05 15.45 -8.34
C LEU A 335 0.20 14.84 -8.98
N THR A 336 0.97 14.10 -8.18
CA THR A 336 2.30 13.59 -8.55
C THR A 336 2.22 12.28 -9.31
N MET A 337 1.55 11.30 -8.72
CA MET A 337 1.29 10.00 -9.33
C MET A 337 0.09 9.37 -8.62
N ILE A 338 -1.11 9.69 -9.06
CA ILE A 338 -2.32 9.19 -8.40
C ILE A 338 -2.51 7.71 -8.73
N GLN A 339 -2.68 6.89 -7.70
CA GLN A 339 -2.83 5.44 -7.82
C GLN A 339 -4.11 4.91 -7.16
N GLY A 340 -4.88 5.79 -6.52
CA GLY A 340 -6.18 5.43 -5.99
C GLY A 340 -6.94 6.62 -5.44
N LEU A 341 -8.27 6.52 -5.43
CA LEU A 341 -9.17 7.50 -4.85
C LEU A 341 -10.38 6.84 -4.18
N GLU A 342 -10.94 7.50 -3.19
CA GLU A 342 -12.19 7.09 -2.53
C GLU A 342 -12.92 8.35 -2.01
N PRO A 343 -14.16 8.63 -2.44
CA PRO A 343 -14.88 9.81 -1.96
C PRO A 343 -15.10 9.75 -0.44
N GLY A 344 -15.13 10.91 0.21
CA GLY A 344 -15.21 11.07 1.65
C GLY A 344 -16.04 12.29 2.05
N PRO A 345 -15.89 12.79 3.29
CA PRO A 345 -16.73 13.84 3.82
C PRO A 345 -16.44 15.21 3.18
N GLY A 346 -17.22 15.60 2.18
CA GLY A 346 -17.02 16.85 1.44
C GLY A 346 -15.68 16.87 0.68
N GLY A 347 -15.25 15.71 0.17
CA GLY A 347 -13.93 15.60 -0.45
C GLY A 347 -13.60 14.18 -0.91
N VAL A 348 -12.32 13.95 -1.19
CA VAL A 348 -11.79 12.68 -1.71
C VAL A 348 -10.50 12.31 -0.96
N TYR A 349 -10.41 11.08 -0.48
CA TYR A 349 -9.16 10.47 -0.08
C TYR A 349 -8.40 10.00 -1.32
N ALA A 350 -7.11 10.28 -1.42
CA ALA A 350 -6.31 9.90 -2.59
C ALA A 350 -4.93 9.35 -2.19
N CYS A 351 -4.54 8.26 -2.84
CA CYS A 351 -3.18 7.74 -2.82
C CYS A 351 -2.38 8.48 -3.91
N ASP A 352 -1.60 9.49 -3.50
CA ASP A 352 -0.79 10.34 -4.40
C ASP A 352 0.70 10.10 -4.11
N PHE A 353 1.33 9.31 -4.97
CA PHE A 353 2.74 8.93 -4.89
C PHE A 353 3.13 8.29 -3.56
N ASP A 354 3.78 9.03 -2.66
CA ASP A 354 4.25 8.57 -1.35
C ASP A 354 3.37 9.05 -0.18
N GLN A 355 2.17 9.57 -0.49
CA GLN A 355 1.26 10.20 0.46
C GLN A 355 -0.15 9.67 0.34
N LEU A 356 -0.81 9.53 1.49
CA LEU A 356 -2.27 9.46 1.58
C LEU A 356 -2.77 10.87 1.92
N VAL A 357 -3.59 11.45 1.04
CA VAL A 357 -4.09 12.81 1.16
C VAL A 357 -5.60 12.86 1.23
N PHE A 358 -6.13 13.94 1.78
CA PHE A 358 -7.54 14.31 1.72
C PHE A 358 -7.69 15.64 1.01
N LEU A 359 -8.51 15.65 -0.04
CA LEU A 359 -8.78 16.78 -0.92
C LEU A 359 -10.20 17.25 -0.65
N ARG A 360 -10.39 18.45 -0.11
CA ARG A 360 -11.69 18.99 0.30
C ARG A 360 -12.23 19.97 -0.71
N ASP A 361 -13.52 19.84 -1.00
CA ASP A 361 -14.36 20.82 -1.66
C ASP A 361 -15.14 21.55 -0.56
N GLU A 362 -14.84 22.84 -0.35
CA GLU A 362 -15.38 23.65 0.74
C GLU A 362 -16.60 24.47 0.32
N ASP A 363 -16.86 24.63 -0.98
CA ASP A 363 -17.95 25.45 -1.52
C ASP A 363 -18.99 24.69 -2.38
N GLY A 364 -18.73 23.42 -2.67
CA GLY A 364 -19.62 22.52 -3.40
C GLY A 364 -19.56 22.67 -4.92
N ASP A 365 -18.53 23.31 -5.47
CA ASP A 365 -18.37 23.53 -6.91
C ASP A 365 -17.75 22.34 -7.66
N LEU A 366 -17.51 21.23 -6.97
CA LEU A 366 -16.81 20.03 -7.46
C LEU A 366 -15.33 20.26 -7.77
N ARG A 367 -14.68 21.13 -7.01
CA ARG A 367 -13.23 21.35 -7.05
C ARG A 367 -12.65 21.32 -5.64
N ALA A 368 -11.44 20.81 -5.53
CA ALA A 368 -10.73 20.74 -4.27
C ALA A 368 -10.08 22.09 -3.96
N ASP A 369 -10.57 22.77 -2.93
CA ASP A 369 -10.00 24.01 -2.39
C ASP A 369 -8.79 23.76 -1.51
N ARG A 370 -8.75 22.60 -0.84
CA ARG A 370 -7.75 22.30 0.19
C ARG A 370 -7.20 20.88 0.07
N ARG A 371 -5.87 20.79 0.08
CA ARG A 371 -5.12 19.53 0.19
C ARG A 371 -4.55 19.36 1.60
N GLU A 372 -4.84 18.22 2.20
CA GLU A 372 -4.30 17.81 3.49
C GLU A 372 -3.56 16.49 3.36
N VAL A 373 -2.32 16.42 3.83
CA VAL A 373 -1.60 15.15 3.92
C VAL A 373 -1.99 14.49 5.23
N LEU A 374 -2.62 13.31 5.15
CA LEU A 374 -2.97 12.52 6.32
C LEU A 374 -1.75 11.73 6.79
N PHE A 375 -1.10 11.05 5.85
CA PHE A 375 0.13 10.29 6.09
C PHE A 375 1.07 10.39 4.89
N SER A 376 2.35 10.28 5.18
CA SER A 376 3.45 10.25 4.21
C SER A 376 4.47 9.20 4.63
N GLY A 377 5.56 9.03 3.88
CA GLY A 377 6.57 8.02 4.19
C GLY A 377 6.27 6.63 3.60
N PHE A 378 5.30 6.56 2.69
CA PHE A 378 5.10 5.35 1.88
C PHE A 378 6.27 5.17 0.88
N GLY A 379 6.58 3.93 0.53
CA GLY A 379 7.74 3.60 -0.30
C GLY A 379 7.59 3.98 -1.78
N VAL A 380 8.71 4.27 -2.44
CA VAL A 380 8.76 4.82 -3.83
C VAL A 380 9.62 3.99 -4.80
N GLY A 381 10.05 2.80 -4.39
CA GLY A 381 11.07 2.02 -5.09
C GLY A 381 10.67 1.57 -6.51
N ASP A 382 9.38 1.28 -6.72
CA ASP A 382 8.80 0.95 -8.03
C ASP A 382 7.41 1.59 -8.11
N THR A 383 7.19 2.43 -9.13
CA THR A 383 5.93 3.17 -9.32
C THR A 383 4.73 2.27 -9.62
N HIS A 384 4.93 1.03 -10.07
CA HIS A 384 3.85 0.03 -10.14
C HIS A 384 3.35 -0.44 -8.77
N GLN A 385 4.11 -0.19 -7.72
CA GLN A 385 3.99 -0.86 -6.43
C GLN A 385 3.67 0.11 -5.29
N LEU A 386 3.40 1.37 -5.62
CA LEU A 386 3.01 2.40 -4.66
C LEU A 386 1.70 2.04 -3.95
N ILE A 387 1.36 2.79 -2.91
CA ILE A 387 0.03 2.68 -2.29
C ILE A 387 -1.07 2.96 -3.32
N ASN A 388 -2.08 2.09 -3.38
CA ASN A 388 -3.10 2.11 -4.44
C ASN A 388 -4.40 1.42 -3.98
N SER A 389 -5.42 1.44 -4.85
CA SER A 389 -6.68 0.70 -4.69
C SER A 389 -7.39 0.97 -3.35
N ILE A 390 -7.68 2.24 -3.05
CA ILE A 390 -8.28 2.61 -1.77
C ILE A 390 -9.80 2.43 -1.77
N SER A 391 -10.37 1.84 -0.71
CA SER A 391 -11.83 1.63 -0.59
C SER A 391 -12.30 1.67 0.87
N HIS A 392 -13.57 1.99 1.09
CA HIS A 392 -14.18 1.89 2.43
C HIS A 392 -14.54 0.45 2.82
N GLY A 393 -14.14 0.06 4.02
CA GLY A 393 -14.64 -1.12 4.71
C GLY A 393 -16.01 -0.90 5.36
N ILE A 394 -16.68 -1.98 5.73
CA ILE A 394 -17.99 -1.93 6.40
C ILE A 394 -17.94 -1.23 7.77
N ASP A 395 -16.76 -1.15 8.39
CA ASP A 395 -16.50 -0.53 9.69
C ASP A 395 -16.08 0.95 9.61
N GLY A 396 -16.12 1.55 8.43
CA GLY A 396 -15.69 2.93 8.19
C GLY A 396 -14.19 3.14 8.13
N SER A 397 -13.40 2.06 8.13
CA SER A 397 -11.98 2.13 7.80
C SER A 397 -11.75 2.28 6.30
N LEU A 398 -10.60 2.82 5.93
CA LEU A 398 -10.06 2.86 4.58
C LEU A 398 -9.06 1.72 4.42
N TRP A 399 -9.25 0.90 3.40
CA TRP A 399 -8.35 -0.19 3.02
C TRP A 399 -7.61 0.18 1.75
N PHE A 400 -6.33 -0.13 1.67
CA PHE A 400 -5.51 0.10 0.48
C PHE A 400 -4.31 -0.84 0.46
N THR A 401 -3.63 -0.96 -0.68
CA THR A 401 -2.56 -1.94 -0.87
C THR A 401 -1.26 -1.31 -1.31
N GLN A 402 -0.14 -2.01 -1.13
CA GLN A 402 1.17 -1.66 -1.72
C GLN A 402 1.89 -2.92 -2.24
N GLY A 403 2.92 -2.75 -3.07
CA GLY A 403 3.75 -3.82 -3.61
C GLY A 403 5.14 -3.95 -2.96
N LEU A 404 5.94 -4.87 -3.50
CA LEU A 404 7.17 -5.38 -2.87
C LEU A 404 8.28 -4.35 -2.63
N HIS A 405 8.47 -3.40 -3.53
CA HIS A 405 9.52 -2.38 -3.49
C HIS A 405 9.03 -1.04 -2.89
N ALA A 406 7.78 -0.99 -2.42
CA ALA A 406 7.29 0.15 -1.65
C ALA A 406 7.55 -0.09 -0.16
N MET A 407 8.79 0.11 0.29
CA MET A 407 9.12 0.00 1.71
C MET A 407 8.62 1.22 2.47
N SER A 408 7.63 1.03 3.34
CA SER A 408 6.88 2.13 3.96
C SER A 408 7.15 2.23 5.45
N LEU A 409 7.53 3.44 5.89
CA LEU A 409 7.67 3.84 7.29
C LEU A 409 6.89 5.14 7.49
N VAL A 410 5.78 5.05 8.22
CA VAL A 410 4.80 6.13 8.36
C VAL A 410 4.77 6.59 9.81
N GLU A 411 5.10 7.85 10.06
CA GLU A 411 4.91 8.46 11.37
C GLU A 411 3.42 8.72 11.61
N THR A 412 2.92 8.29 12.78
CA THR A 412 1.50 8.45 13.15
C THR A 412 1.39 8.89 14.61
N PRO A 413 0.21 9.42 15.04
CA PRO A 413 -0.08 9.62 16.45
C PRO A 413 0.07 8.35 17.31
N TRP A 414 0.09 7.18 16.70
CA TRP A 414 0.28 5.88 17.36
C TRP A 414 1.70 5.33 17.23
N GLY A 415 2.69 6.20 16.97
CA GLY A 415 4.07 5.85 16.68
C GLY A 415 4.31 5.50 15.21
N ILE A 416 5.50 5.01 14.90
CA ILE A 416 5.86 4.62 13.53
C ILE A 416 5.14 3.32 13.15
N LYS A 417 4.45 3.33 12.00
CA LYS A 417 3.83 2.16 11.36
C LYS A 417 4.66 1.74 10.16
N ARG A 418 4.75 0.44 9.93
CA ARG A 418 5.70 -0.13 8.99
C ARG A 418 5.11 -1.26 8.17
N LEU A 419 5.42 -1.26 6.88
CA LEU A 419 5.16 -2.36 5.97
C LEU A 419 6.29 -2.47 4.94
N ASP A 420 7.04 -3.56 5.02
CA ASP A 420 8.31 -3.72 4.28
C ASP A 420 8.17 -4.36 2.91
N ARG A 421 7.01 -4.97 2.66
CA ARG A 421 6.75 -5.80 1.48
C ARG A 421 5.34 -5.53 0.95
N ALA A 422 4.96 -6.28 -0.08
CA ALA A 422 3.61 -6.26 -0.64
C ALA A 422 2.59 -6.80 0.35
N ALA A 423 1.59 -5.98 0.68
CA ALA A 423 0.54 -6.30 1.65
C ALA A 423 -0.56 -5.23 1.65
N VAL A 424 -1.43 -5.30 2.65
CA VAL A 424 -2.64 -4.50 2.82
C VAL A 424 -2.50 -3.59 4.05
N TRP A 425 -2.94 -2.35 3.90
CA TRP A 425 -3.11 -1.36 4.95
C TRP A 425 -4.58 -1.19 5.33
N ARG A 426 -4.85 -0.88 6.60
CA ARG A 426 -6.13 -0.39 7.11
C ARG A 426 -5.92 0.89 7.92
N LEU A 427 -6.62 1.95 7.56
CA LEU A 427 -6.68 3.21 8.30
C LEU A 427 -8.07 3.41 8.89
N ARG A 428 -8.17 3.64 10.20
CA ARG A 428 -9.38 4.19 10.85
C ARG A 428 -9.28 5.72 10.91
N PRO A 429 -10.02 6.49 10.07
CA PRO A 429 -9.80 7.94 9.96
C PRO A 429 -10.08 8.70 11.26
N GLN A 430 -11.13 8.30 12.00
CA GLN A 430 -11.57 8.98 13.22
C GLN A 430 -10.58 8.86 14.40
N SER A 431 -9.75 7.82 14.39
CA SER A 431 -8.69 7.57 15.38
C SER A 431 -7.28 7.76 14.82
N MET A 432 -7.13 8.04 13.52
CA MET A 432 -5.83 8.10 12.82
C MET A 432 -4.97 6.82 13.03
N LEU A 433 -5.64 5.68 13.22
CA LEU A 433 -4.97 4.41 13.48
C LEU A 433 -4.71 3.67 12.17
N LEU A 434 -3.45 3.71 11.73
CA LEU A 434 -2.94 2.97 10.57
C LEU A 434 -2.35 1.61 11.00
N GLU A 435 -2.73 0.55 10.30
CA GLU A 435 -2.34 -0.84 10.56
C GLU A 435 -1.92 -1.52 9.25
N GLY A 436 -0.75 -2.16 9.24
CA GLY A 436 -0.30 -3.02 8.14
C GLY A 436 -0.35 -4.49 8.57
N PHE A 437 -0.66 -5.38 7.62
CA PHE A 437 -0.88 -6.81 7.89
C PHE A 437 0.18 -7.74 7.26
N PHE A 438 0.09 -9.04 7.58
CA PHE A 438 0.93 -10.16 7.09
C PHE A 438 2.28 -10.44 7.76
N GLY A 439 2.59 -9.92 8.95
CA GLY A 439 3.83 -10.36 9.60
C GLY A 439 5.09 -9.89 8.90
N GLY A 440 4.93 -9.02 7.87
CA GLY A 440 5.82 -8.76 6.74
C GLY A 440 6.45 -10.01 6.09
N GLY A 441 5.71 -11.11 6.15
CA GLY A 441 5.52 -11.93 4.96
C GLY A 441 4.76 -11.12 3.90
N MET A 442 4.42 -11.77 2.80
CA MET A 442 3.59 -11.16 1.77
C MET A 442 2.53 -12.12 1.27
N ALA A 443 1.43 -11.56 0.79
CA ALA A 443 0.35 -12.23 0.08
C ALA A 443 0.19 -11.49 -1.25
N GLY A 444 0.88 -11.95 -2.29
CA GLY A 444 1.09 -11.11 -3.49
C GLY A 444 2.46 -10.44 -3.50
N ALA A 445 2.94 -9.97 -4.66
CA ALA A 445 4.18 -9.19 -4.76
C ALA A 445 3.94 -7.80 -5.38
N ASN A 446 2.78 -7.62 -6.01
CA ASN A 446 2.30 -6.34 -6.51
C ASN A 446 0.80 -6.23 -6.24
N CYS A 447 0.40 -5.93 -5.01
CA CYS A 447 -1.00 -5.92 -4.63
C CYS A 447 -1.74 -4.75 -5.30
N TRP A 448 -2.87 -5.08 -5.92
CA TRP A 448 -3.79 -4.16 -6.58
C TRP A 448 -5.22 -4.71 -6.47
N GLY A 449 -6.12 -3.93 -5.89
CA GLY A 449 -7.49 -4.32 -5.57
C GLY A 449 -7.63 -4.85 -4.14
N VAL A 450 -8.54 -4.24 -3.37
CA VAL A 450 -9.01 -4.73 -2.08
C VAL A 450 -10.51 -4.43 -1.96
N ALA A 451 -11.29 -5.44 -1.60
CA ALA A 451 -12.72 -5.27 -1.35
C ALA A 451 -13.24 -6.26 -0.30
N GLU A 452 -14.37 -5.92 0.29
CA GLU A 452 -15.07 -6.74 1.28
C GLU A 452 -16.34 -7.37 0.69
N ASP A 453 -16.64 -8.61 1.06
CA ASP A 453 -17.95 -9.21 0.78
C ASP A 453 -19.06 -8.67 1.71
N ASP A 454 -20.29 -9.17 1.54
CA ASP A 454 -21.46 -8.79 2.34
C ASP A 454 -21.38 -9.18 3.83
N TYR A 455 -20.38 -9.97 4.23
CA TYR A 455 -20.13 -10.39 5.61
C TYR A 455 -18.81 -9.82 6.15
N GLY A 456 -18.27 -8.80 5.47
CA GLY A 456 -17.06 -8.08 5.83
C GLY A 456 -15.78 -8.88 5.59
N GLN A 457 -15.80 -10.03 4.91
CA GLN A 457 -14.57 -10.76 4.61
C GLN A 457 -13.73 -9.97 3.61
N VAL A 458 -12.47 -9.71 3.96
CA VAL A 458 -11.58 -8.85 3.17
C VAL A 458 -10.78 -9.71 2.20
N PHE A 459 -10.80 -9.35 0.92
CA PHE A 459 -10.04 -9.99 -0.14
C PHE A 459 -9.14 -8.98 -0.84
N HIS A 460 -8.04 -9.43 -1.42
CA HIS A 460 -7.19 -8.59 -2.26
C HIS A 460 -6.62 -9.34 -3.46
N LYS A 461 -6.35 -8.61 -4.54
CA LYS A 461 -5.69 -9.12 -5.75
C LYS A 461 -4.24 -8.67 -5.81
N THR A 462 -3.50 -9.37 -6.66
CA THR A 462 -2.10 -9.06 -6.95
C THR A 462 -1.89 -9.04 -8.45
N GLY A 463 -1.33 -7.95 -8.98
CA GLY A 463 -1.18 -7.68 -10.41
C GLY A 463 0.03 -8.38 -11.04
N ASP A 464 0.95 -8.94 -10.26
CA ASP A 464 2.13 -9.66 -10.78
C ASP A 464 1.81 -11.07 -11.31
N ARG A 465 0.62 -11.61 -11.05
CA ARG A 465 0.29 -13.04 -11.24
C ARG A 465 -1.24 -13.28 -11.28
N PRO A 466 -1.73 -14.50 -11.62
CA PRO A 466 -3.17 -14.76 -11.70
C PRO A 466 -3.87 -14.89 -10.33
N GLN A 467 -3.12 -14.96 -9.24
CA GLN A 467 -3.66 -15.22 -7.91
C GLN A 467 -4.30 -13.98 -7.25
N GLY A 468 -5.03 -14.26 -6.18
CA GLY A 468 -5.39 -13.30 -5.12
C GLY A 468 -5.73 -14.08 -3.85
N TYR A 469 -6.08 -13.36 -2.79
CA TYR A 469 -5.99 -13.88 -1.43
C TYR A 469 -7.13 -13.40 -0.55
N TRP A 470 -7.42 -14.20 0.47
CA TRP A 470 -8.27 -13.82 1.59
C TRP A 470 -7.39 -13.22 2.70
N THR A 471 -7.66 -11.98 3.10
CA THR A 471 -6.75 -11.19 3.94
C THR A 471 -6.81 -11.59 5.42
N VAL A 472 -7.96 -12.05 5.89
CA VAL A 472 -8.27 -12.25 7.32
C VAL A 472 -7.24 -13.10 8.08
N PRO A 473 -6.74 -14.24 7.56
CA PRO A 473 -5.74 -15.04 8.28
C PRO A 473 -4.43 -14.28 8.54
N GLY A 474 -4.11 -13.26 7.75
CA GLY A 474 -2.94 -12.39 7.90
C GLY A 474 -3.18 -11.12 8.72
N MET A 475 -4.41 -10.88 9.23
CA MET A 475 -4.76 -9.69 10.00
C MET A 475 -4.25 -9.70 11.45
N ILE A 476 -3.07 -10.25 11.68
CA ILE A 476 -2.46 -10.41 13.00
C ILE A 476 -1.87 -9.09 13.48
N ARG A 477 -2.31 -8.61 14.64
CA ARG A 477 -1.80 -7.35 15.22
C ARG A 477 -0.39 -7.55 15.76
N GLY A 478 0.54 -6.65 15.42
CA GLY A 478 1.92 -6.73 15.90
C GLY A 478 2.78 -7.76 15.17
N ALA A 479 2.22 -8.40 14.14
CA ALA A 479 2.98 -9.14 13.15
C ALA A 479 3.53 -8.16 12.10
N SER A 480 4.61 -7.48 12.43
CA SER A 480 5.45 -6.78 11.45
C SER A 480 6.87 -7.27 11.69
N PRO A 481 7.60 -7.76 10.67
CA PRO A 481 8.87 -8.43 10.87
C PRO A 481 9.98 -7.45 11.18
N MET A 482 9.74 -6.13 11.08
CA MET A 482 10.75 -5.14 11.34
C MET A 482 10.23 -3.86 12.03
N GLY A 483 9.20 -3.99 12.87
CA GLY A 483 8.97 -3.02 13.95
C GLY A 483 7.91 -1.97 13.69
N GLY A 484 7.06 -1.77 14.70
CA GLY A 484 6.19 -0.62 14.81
C GLY A 484 6.51 0.16 16.08
N GLY A 485 7.23 1.27 15.91
CA GLY A 485 7.55 2.24 16.94
C GLY A 485 8.64 1.79 17.91
N SER A 486 9.34 2.77 18.46
CA SER A 486 10.38 2.57 19.44
C SER A 486 9.79 1.93 20.77
N ARG A 487 8.47 1.73 20.85
CA ARG A 487 7.74 1.21 22.00
C ARG A 487 7.19 -0.22 21.81
N THR A 488 8.05 -1.21 21.64
CA THR A 488 8.04 -2.51 22.35
C THR A 488 8.93 -3.58 21.68
N VAL A 489 9.53 -4.41 22.54
CA VAL A 489 10.40 -5.58 22.27
C VAL A 489 9.66 -6.78 21.63
N ALA A 490 8.42 -6.58 21.15
CA ALA A 490 7.59 -7.67 20.62
C ALA A 490 8.07 -8.22 19.24
N ASN A 491 9.18 -7.71 18.72
CA ASN A 491 9.47 -7.69 17.28
C ASN A 491 10.59 -8.65 16.84
N GLN A 492 11.29 -9.32 17.76
CA GLN A 492 12.39 -10.24 17.40
C GLN A 492 11.92 -11.62 16.91
N SER A 493 10.73 -12.08 17.29
CA SER A 493 10.21 -13.42 16.94
C SER A 493 9.80 -13.57 15.47
N TYR A 494 9.52 -12.47 14.76
CA TYR A 494 9.16 -12.47 13.33
C TYR A 494 10.31 -12.13 12.39
N ALA A 495 11.28 -11.34 12.85
CA ALA A 495 12.43 -10.87 12.06
C ALA A 495 13.24 -12.01 11.43
N ALA A 496 13.15 -13.18 12.04
CA ALA A 496 13.92 -14.36 11.74
C ALA A 496 13.31 -15.26 10.64
N SER A 497 12.01 -15.13 10.33
CA SER A 497 11.29 -16.01 9.38
C SER A 497 9.87 -15.53 9.05
N PRO A 498 9.66 -14.39 8.36
CA PRO A 498 8.32 -13.98 7.95
C PRO A 498 7.72 -14.98 6.97
N GLU A 499 6.71 -15.72 7.41
CA GLU A 499 6.08 -16.76 6.60
C GLU A 499 5.29 -16.13 5.46
N GLN A 500 5.60 -16.60 4.25
CA GLN A 500 4.90 -16.20 3.06
C GLN A 500 3.48 -16.79 3.08
N TYR A 501 2.47 -15.95 2.82
CA TYR A 501 1.09 -16.42 2.76
C TYR A 501 0.84 -17.30 1.53
N HIS A 502 1.73 -17.26 0.54
CA HIS A 502 1.62 -18.06 -0.68
C HIS A 502 1.47 -19.56 -0.41
N GLY A 503 2.11 -20.08 0.64
CA GLY A 503 2.03 -21.49 1.03
C GLY A 503 0.64 -21.91 1.55
N VAL A 504 -0.20 -20.95 1.96
CA VAL A 504 -1.62 -21.18 2.28
C VAL A 504 -2.42 -21.44 1.00
N GLY A 505 -1.95 -20.98 -0.14
CA GLY A 505 -2.59 -21.17 -1.43
C GLY A 505 -3.39 -19.95 -1.89
N ASN A 506 -3.61 -19.88 -3.19
CA ASN A 506 -4.39 -18.84 -3.84
C ASN A 506 -5.89 -19.12 -3.77
N LEU A 507 -6.67 -18.04 -3.69
CA LEU A 507 -8.11 -18.11 -3.79
C LEU A 507 -8.57 -18.13 -5.25
N PHE A 508 -7.99 -17.25 -6.07
CA PHE A 508 -8.36 -17.08 -7.46
C PHE A 508 -7.36 -17.77 -8.39
N ASP A 509 -7.88 -18.40 -9.43
CA ASP A 509 -7.13 -18.93 -10.57
C ASP A 509 -7.58 -18.19 -11.83
N THR A 510 -7.09 -16.96 -12.00
CA THR A 510 -7.49 -16.08 -13.11
C THR A 510 -6.59 -16.26 -14.33
N SER A 511 -6.91 -15.62 -15.46
CA SER A 511 -6.10 -15.73 -16.69
C SER A 511 -5.60 -14.37 -17.23
N PRO A 512 -4.29 -14.19 -17.48
CA PRO A 512 -3.13 -14.74 -16.77
C PRO A 512 -2.57 -13.79 -15.69
N LYS A 513 -2.72 -12.47 -15.85
CA LYS A 513 -2.48 -11.48 -14.79
C LYS A 513 -3.68 -10.56 -14.77
N THR A 514 -4.20 -10.40 -13.58
CA THR A 514 -5.42 -9.65 -13.32
C THR A 514 -5.20 -8.75 -12.11
N THR A 515 -5.98 -7.71 -12.02
CA THR A 515 -5.94 -6.66 -11.01
C THR A 515 -7.37 -6.35 -10.59
N SER A 516 -7.51 -5.52 -9.54
CA SER A 516 -8.78 -5.04 -8.99
C SER A 516 -9.74 -6.15 -8.56
N LEU A 517 -10.70 -5.81 -7.70
CA LEU A 517 -11.84 -6.69 -7.42
C LEU A 517 -13.02 -5.89 -6.89
N ASP A 518 -14.23 -6.31 -7.24
CA ASP A 518 -15.47 -5.91 -6.57
C ASP A 518 -16.44 -7.10 -6.56
N PHE A 519 -17.59 -6.98 -5.88
CA PHE A 519 -18.58 -8.06 -5.77
C PHE A 519 -19.93 -7.67 -6.35
N VAL A 520 -20.47 -8.56 -7.18
CA VAL A 520 -21.82 -8.42 -7.73
C VAL A 520 -22.84 -8.63 -6.62
N GLY A 521 -23.73 -7.66 -6.43
CA GLY A 521 -24.77 -7.71 -5.39
C GLY A 521 -25.93 -6.79 -5.73
N THR A 522 -26.70 -7.13 -6.76
CA THR A 522 -27.79 -6.30 -7.27
C THR A 522 -28.81 -7.10 -8.06
N ARG A 523 -30.08 -6.71 -8.01
CA ARG A 523 -31.15 -7.34 -8.80
C ARG A 523 -31.07 -7.07 -10.31
N ALA A 524 -30.29 -6.07 -10.73
CA ALA A 524 -30.06 -5.76 -12.15
C ALA A 524 -29.11 -6.76 -12.84
N MET A 525 -28.64 -7.78 -12.11
CA MET A 525 -27.77 -8.83 -12.61
C MET A 525 -28.41 -10.21 -12.38
N PRO A 526 -28.10 -11.22 -13.23
CA PRO A 526 -28.62 -12.57 -13.04
C PRO A 526 -28.34 -13.15 -11.65
N GLU A 527 -29.26 -13.96 -11.15
CA GLU A 527 -29.10 -14.65 -9.86
C GLU A 527 -27.84 -15.53 -9.82
N SER A 528 -27.47 -16.13 -10.96
CA SER A 528 -26.33 -17.05 -11.09
C SER A 528 -24.96 -16.42 -10.86
N ILE A 529 -24.87 -15.09 -10.76
CA ILE A 529 -23.61 -14.37 -10.54
C ILE A 529 -23.61 -13.53 -9.26
N GLN A 530 -24.66 -13.62 -8.43
CA GLN A 530 -24.71 -12.86 -7.17
C GLN A 530 -23.63 -13.35 -6.20
N GLY A 531 -22.90 -12.42 -5.60
CA GLY A 531 -21.75 -12.70 -4.74
C GLY A 531 -20.49 -13.14 -5.49
N ALA A 532 -20.51 -13.19 -6.82
CA ALA A 532 -19.30 -13.44 -7.60
C ALA A 532 -18.36 -12.22 -7.54
N ALA A 533 -17.06 -12.50 -7.46
CA ALA A 533 -16.02 -11.48 -7.59
C ALA A 533 -15.85 -11.09 -9.06
N LEU A 534 -15.99 -9.80 -9.35
CA LEU A 534 -15.69 -9.15 -10.62
C LEU A 534 -14.21 -8.75 -10.65
N ILE A 535 -13.48 -9.12 -11.70
CA ILE A 535 -12.02 -8.96 -11.78
C ILE A 535 -11.60 -8.42 -13.15
N GLY A 536 -10.73 -7.40 -13.16
CA GLY A 536 -10.15 -6.80 -14.36
C GLY A 536 -8.89 -7.54 -14.85
N GLY A 537 -8.92 -8.06 -16.07
CA GLY A 537 -7.81 -8.77 -16.69
C GLY A 537 -6.95 -7.91 -17.59
N TYR A 538 -6.21 -6.96 -17.00
CA TYR A 538 -5.37 -6.02 -17.75
C TYR A 538 -4.41 -6.70 -18.73
N PHE A 539 -3.78 -7.83 -18.38
CA PHE A 539 -2.79 -8.46 -19.26
C PHE A 539 -3.44 -9.26 -20.40
N GLY A 540 -4.58 -9.90 -20.12
CA GLY A 540 -5.34 -10.72 -21.05
C GLY A 540 -6.42 -9.98 -21.86
N SER A 541 -6.61 -8.69 -21.61
CA SER A 541 -7.65 -7.84 -22.26
C SER A 541 -9.05 -8.43 -22.09
N LEU A 542 -9.42 -8.78 -20.85
CA LEU A 542 -10.64 -9.51 -20.52
C LEU A 542 -11.22 -9.11 -19.16
N VAL A 543 -12.46 -9.51 -18.90
CA VAL A 543 -13.16 -9.35 -17.62
C VAL A 543 -13.73 -10.69 -17.16
N GLU A 544 -13.40 -11.07 -15.93
CA GLU A 544 -13.70 -12.39 -15.36
C GLU A 544 -14.59 -12.28 -14.12
N LEU A 545 -15.39 -13.33 -13.92
CA LEU A 545 -16.21 -13.53 -12.73
C LEU A 545 -15.77 -14.80 -12.01
N HIS A 546 -15.70 -14.75 -10.68
CA HIS A 546 -15.34 -15.90 -9.85
C HIS A 546 -16.35 -16.12 -8.74
N GLN A 547 -16.96 -17.29 -8.70
CA GLN A 547 -17.85 -17.67 -7.61
C GLN A 547 -17.02 -18.12 -6.40
N LEU A 548 -17.31 -17.58 -5.23
CA LEU A 548 -16.71 -18.00 -3.97
C LEU A 548 -17.56 -19.09 -3.30
N GLU A 549 -16.89 -20.09 -2.75
CA GLU A 549 -17.48 -21.20 -1.99
C GLU A 549 -16.69 -21.42 -0.71
N ASP A 550 -17.38 -21.79 0.37
CA ASP A 550 -16.73 -22.13 1.65
C ASP A 550 -15.83 -23.37 1.47
N ASP A 551 -14.61 -23.29 2.00
CA ASP A 551 -13.64 -24.39 2.04
C ASP A 551 -12.90 -24.38 3.38
N GLY A 552 -13.36 -25.20 4.32
CA GLY A 552 -12.91 -25.16 5.71
C GLY A 552 -13.21 -23.80 6.36
N ALA A 553 -12.22 -23.20 7.00
CA ALA A 553 -12.28 -21.85 7.55
C ALA A 553 -12.32 -20.76 6.47
N GLY A 554 -11.70 -21.04 5.32
CA GLY A 554 -11.54 -20.07 4.24
C GLY A 554 -12.48 -20.31 3.08
N PHE A 555 -11.93 -20.18 1.88
CA PHE A 555 -12.66 -20.18 0.63
C PHE A 555 -11.87 -20.90 -0.47
N ARG A 556 -12.61 -21.39 -1.45
CA ARG A 556 -12.12 -21.69 -2.80
C ARG A 556 -12.95 -20.91 -3.81
N SER A 557 -12.41 -20.69 -5.00
CA SER A 557 -13.17 -20.06 -6.09
C SER A 557 -13.26 -20.95 -7.32
N SER A 558 -14.34 -20.76 -8.09
CA SER A 558 -14.51 -21.33 -9.42
C SER A 558 -14.71 -20.20 -10.43
N GLN A 559 -13.99 -20.26 -11.55
CA GLN A 559 -14.17 -19.28 -12.63
C GLN A 559 -15.51 -19.52 -13.33
N LEU A 560 -16.31 -18.46 -13.41
CA LEU A 560 -17.52 -18.42 -14.23
C LEU A 560 -17.16 -18.00 -15.68
N PRO A 561 -18.05 -18.18 -16.66
CA PRO A 561 -17.81 -17.68 -18.02
C PRO A 561 -17.37 -16.21 -18.01
N ARG A 562 -16.34 -15.89 -18.80
CA ARG A 562 -15.84 -14.52 -18.95
C ARG A 562 -16.95 -13.63 -19.46
N VAL A 563 -17.10 -12.44 -18.88
CA VAL A 563 -18.16 -11.49 -19.27
C VAL A 563 -17.79 -10.79 -20.57
N MET A 564 -16.50 -10.54 -20.78
CA MET A 564 -15.97 -9.79 -21.92
C MET A 564 -14.54 -10.23 -22.23
N VAL A 565 -14.21 -10.34 -23.51
CA VAL A 565 -12.84 -10.50 -24.03
C VAL A 565 -12.65 -9.53 -25.20
N SER A 566 -11.53 -8.83 -25.27
CA SER A 566 -11.20 -7.94 -26.38
C SER A 566 -10.09 -8.54 -27.24
N SER A 567 -10.21 -8.41 -28.56
CA SER A 567 -9.10 -8.69 -29.48
C SER A 567 -8.08 -7.55 -29.56
N ASP A 568 -8.41 -6.35 -29.05
CA ASP A 568 -7.50 -5.21 -28.98
C ASP A 568 -6.57 -5.34 -27.76
N SER A 569 -5.28 -5.51 -28.04
CA SER A 569 -4.25 -5.58 -27.00
C SER A 569 -3.98 -4.24 -26.29
N SER A 570 -4.58 -3.13 -26.70
CA SER A 570 -4.54 -1.87 -25.96
C SER A 570 -5.63 -1.79 -24.89
N PHE A 571 -6.67 -2.61 -24.94
CA PHE A 571 -7.68 -2.70 -23.87
C PHE A 571 -7.07 -3.28 -22.60
N ARG A 572 -7.03 -2.48 -21.52
CA ARG A 572 -6.42 -2.80 -20.23
C ARG A 572 -7.39 -2.44 -19.09
N PRO A 573 -8.34 -3.32 -18.72
CA PRO A 573 -9.21 -3.08 -17.58
C PRO A 573 -8.40 -3.21 -16.28
N VAL A 574 -7.99 -2.07 -15.72
CA VAL A 574 -7.14 -2.01 -14.52
C VAL A 574 -7.92 -1.82 -13.23
N ASP A 575 -9.16 -1.36 -13.32
CA ASP A 575 -10.08 -1.25 -12.19
C ASP A 575 -11.51 -1.61 -12.57
N VAL A 576 -12.27 -2.08 -11.59
CA VAL A 576 -13.66 -2.54 -11.75
C VAL A 576 -14.52 -2.06 -10.58
N SER A 577 -15.78 -1.73 -10.85
CA SER A 577 -16.72 -1.28 -9.81
C SER A 577 -18.16 -1.58 -10.18
N MET A 578 -19.00 -1.94 -9.21
CA MET A 578 -20.46 -1.95 -9.36
C MET A 578 -21.00 -0.52 -9.24
N GLY A 579 -21.80 -0.08 -10.21
CA GLY A 579 -22.38 1.26 -10.25
C GLY A 579 -23.73 1.41 -9.53
N PRO A 580 -24.23 2.65 -9.41
CA PRO A 580 -25.51 2.98 -8.77
C PRO A 580 -26.72 2.29 -9.42
N ASP A 581 -26.63 2.02 -10.72
CA ASP A 581 -27.67 1.39 -11.52
C ASP A 581 -27.61 -0.15 -11.50
N GLY A 582 -26.63 -0.72 -10.80
CA GLY A 582 -26.38 -2.16 -10.74
C GLY A 582 -25.60 -2.71 -11.93
N ALA A 583 -25.08 -1.87 -12.84
CA ALA A 583 -24.18 -2.30 -13.90
C ALA A 583 -22.73 -2.47 -13.39
N MET A 584 -21.91 -3.18 -14.16
CA MET A 584 -20.47 -3.29 -13.91
C MET A 584 -19.74 -2.19 -14.70
N TYR A 585 -18.78 -1.52 -14.10
CA TYR A 585 -17.99 -0.46 -14.71
C TYR A 585 -16.51 -0.82 -14.71
N LEU A 586 -15.79 -0.40 -15.75
CA LEU A 586 -14.37 -0.69 -15.95
C LEU A 586 -13.60 0.60 -16.21
N ALA A 587 -12.43 0.73 -15.59
CA ALA A 587 -11.40 1.67 -16.00
C ALA A 587 -10.47 0.99 -17.01
N ASP A 588 -10.59 1.35 -18.30
CA ASP A 588 -9.67 0.95 -19.35
C ASP A 588 -8.51 1.95 -19.41
N TRP A 589 -7.35 1.52 -18.93
CA TRP A 589 -6.11 2.31 -18.96
C TRP A 589 -5.65 2.64 -20.38
N TYR A 590 -6.10 1.88 -21.39
CA TYR A 590 -5.77 2.02 -22.81
C TYR A 590 -4.28 2.18 -23.13
N ASN A 591 -3.52 1.08 -23.04
CA ASN A 591 -2.08 1.14 -23.32
C ASN A 591 -1.51 -0.16 -23.87
N ARG A 592 -0.71 -0.05 -24.93
CA ARG A 592 0.02 -1.17 -25.51
C ARG A 592 1.24 -1.56 -24.66
N VAL A 593 1.89 -0.58 -24.04
CA VAL A 593 3.08 -0.80 -23.21
C VAL A 593 2.67 -0.97 -21.75
N ILE A 594 2.56 -2.23 -21.32
CA ILE A 594 1.99 -2.59 -20.02
C ILE A 594 2.83 -2.11 -18.82
N GLY A 595 4.17 -2.22 -18.86
CA GLY A 595 4.99 -1.99 -17.67
C GLY A 595 6.46 -1.71 -17.94
N HIS A 596 7.30 -1.96 -16.93
CA HIS A 596 8.70 -1.54 -16.87
C HIS A 596 9.64 -2.54 -17.58
N TYR A 597 9.20 -3.76 -17.83
CA TYR A 597 10.08 -4.81 -18.38
C TYR A 597 10.14 -4.80 -19.91
N GLN A 598 9.10 -4.29 -20.57
CA GLN A 598 8.98 -4.34 -22.02
C GLN A 598 9.72 -3.20 -22.72
N ALA A 599 9.76 -2.02 -22.09
CA ALA A 599 10.12 -0.77 -22.72
C ALA A 599 10.78 0.22 -21.75
N SER A 600 11.61 1.13 -22.30
CA SER A 600 12.19 2.26 -21.57
C SER A 600 11.11 3.16 -20.97
N TYR A 601 11.45 3.89 -19.91
CA TYR A 601 10.61 4.98 -19.40
C TYR A 601 10.32 6.06 -20.47
N ALA A 602 11.21 6.17 -21.47
CA ALA A 602 11.18 7.13 -22.56
C ALA A 602 10.69 6.53 -23.90
N ASP A 603 10.03 5.37 -23.89
CA ASP A 603 9.50 4.75 -25.12
C ASP A 603 8.31 5.57 -25.66
N PRO A 604 8.34 6.02 -26.93
CA PRO A 604 7.29 6.86 -27.51
C PRO A 604 5.96 6.11 -27.69
N GLN A 605 5.92 4.78 -27.58
CA GLN A 605 4.68 4.01 -27.63
C GLN A 605 3.91 3.99 -26.30
N ARG A 606 4.44 4.59 -25.23
CA ARG A 606 3.71 4.75 -23.97
C ARG A 606 2.62 5.79 -24.16
N ASP A 607 1.36 5.36 -24.12
CA ASP A 607 0.22 6.26 -24.22
C ASP A 607 0.12 7.19 -23.01
N LYS A 608 -0.22 8.45 -23.29
CA LYS A 608 -0.32 9.59 -22.36
C LYS A 608 -1.57 10.43 -22.61
N HIS A 609 -2.46 9.97 -23.48
CA HIS A 609 -3.52 10.77 -24.09
C HIS A 609 -4.87 10.06 -24.11
N HIS A 610 -4.91 8.73 -23.99
CA HIS A 610 -6.15 7.97 -24.09
C HIS A 610 -6.48 7.21 -22.80
N GLY A 611 -7.74 6.83 -22.68
CA GLY A 611 -8.30 6.12 -21.54
C GLY A 611 -9.82 6.12 -21.62
N ARG A 612 -10.48 5.07 -21.14
CA ARG A 612 -11.93 4.91 -21.32
C ARG A 612 -12.60 4.33 -20.09
N ILE A 613 -13.84 4.73 -19.87
CA ILE A 613 -14.73 4.11 -18.90
C ILE A 613 -15.79 3.33 -19.67
N TRP A 614 -15.92 2.04 -19.37
CA TRP A 614 -16.90 1.14 -19.97
C TRP A 614 -17.93 0.71 -18.96
N ARG A 615 -19.20 0.60 -19.39
CA ARG A 615 -20.32 0.06 -18.61
C ARG A 615 -20.80 -1.24 -19.23
N ILE A 616 -20.94 -2.29 -18.43
CA ILE A 616 -21.50 -3.59 -18.82
C ILE A 616 -22.82 -3.80 -18.09
N ALA A 617 -23.91 -3.91 -18.84
CA ALA A 617 -25.25 -4.13 -18.31
C ALA A 617 -25.83 -5.48 -18.75
N SER A 618 -26.78 -6.00 -17.96
CA SER A 618 -27.60 -7.12 -18.39
C SER A 618 -28.58 -6.66 -19.47
N THR A 619 -28.79 -7.49 -20.49
CA THR A 619 -29.85 -7.32 -21.49
C THR A 619 -31.17 -7.97 -21.07
N ARG A 620 -31.20 -8.64 -19.92
CA ARG A 620 -32.32 -9.45 -19.42
C ARG A 620 -32.95 -8.90 -18.13
N HIS A 621 -32.31 -7.92 -17.50
CA HIS A 621 -32.74 -7.33 -16.24
C HIS A 621 -32.74 -5.82 -16.37
N GLU A 622 -33.74 -5.19 -15.75
CA GLU A 622 -33.85 -3.74 -15.72
C GLU A 622 -32.79 -3.13 -14.78
N PRO A 623 -32.21 -1.97 -15.14
CA PRO A 623 -31.36 -1.20 -14.23
C PRO A 623 -32.08 -0.81 -12.94
N VAL A 624 -31.32 -0.67 -11.86
CA VAL A 624 -31.83 -0.13 -10.60
C VAL A 624 -31.80 1.41 -10.64
N GLN A 625 -32.78 2.06 -10.02
CA GLN A 625 -32.74 3.50 -9.81
C GLN A 625 -32.20 3.82 -8.42
N ALA A 626 -30.97 4.33 -8.34
CA ALA A 626 -30.39 4.78 -7.09
C ALA A 626 -31.01 6.13 -6.64
N PRO A 627 -31.42 6.27 -5.37
CA PRO A 627 -31.68 7.58 -4.81
C PRO A 627 -30.35 8.33 -4.63
N ASN A 628 -30.41 9.66 -4.66
CA ASN A 628 -29.27 10.49 -4.27
C ASN A 628 -29.06 10.37 -2.75
N MET A 629 -28.09 9.57 -2.34
CA MET A 629 -27.79 9.26 -0.94
C MET A 629 -27.27 10.49 -0.18
N GLU A 630 -26.71 11.49 -0.87
CA GLU A 630 -26.22 12.72 -0.23
C GLU A 630 -27.36 13.58 0.33
N GLN A 631 -28.58 13.44 -0.23
CA GLN A 631 -29.76 14.21 0.14
C GLN A 631 -30.63 13.53 1.21
N LEU A 632 -30.37 12.28 1.56
CA LEU A 632 -31.18 11.52 2.50
C LEU A 632 -30.86 11.88 3.96
N GLY A 633 -31.88 11.91 4.81
CA GLY A 633 -31.71 12.08 6.25
C GLY A 633 -31.21 10.80 6.95
N ILE A 634 -30.69 10.94 8.18
CA ILE A 634 -30.13 9.82 8.96
C ILE A 634 -31.07 8.60 9.04
N ARG A 635 -32.38 8.82 9.24
CA ARG A 635 -33.36 7.72 9.35
C ARG A 635 -33.58 6.97 8.02
N GLU A 636 -33.56 7.69 6.91
CA GLU A 636 -33.69 7.10 5.57
C GLU A 636 -32.42 6.30 5.22
N LEU A 637 -31.24 6.85 5.51
CA LEU A 637 -29.96 6.16 5.36
C LEU A 637 -29.91 4.86 6.18
N ILE A 638 -30.34 4.89 7.45
CA ILE A 638 -30.43 3.68 8.28
C ILE A 638 -31.37 2.64 7.66
N SER A 639 -32.46 3.07 7.03
CA SER A 639 -33.39 2.15 6.35
C SER A 639 -32.73 1.47 5.13
N HIS A 640 -31.85 2.18 4.42
CA HIS A 640 -31.10 1.63 3.29
C HIS A 640 -30.03 0.60 3.68
N LEU A 641 -29.65 0.49 4.96
CA LEU A 641 -28.78 -0.60 5.44
C LEU A 641 -29.42 -1.99 5.23
N HIS A 642 -30.74 -2.06 5.07
CA HIS A 642 -31.47 -3.29 4.78
C HIS A 642 -31.77 -3.49 3.28
N SER A 643 -31.27 -2.62 2.40
CA SER A 643 -31.47 -2.73 0.96
C SER A 643 -30.94 -4.06 0.41
N PRO A 644 -31.61 -4.70 -0.56
CA PRO A 644 -31.03 -5.82 -1.29
C PRO A 644 -29.83 -5.39 -2.15
N GLU A 645 -29.79 -4.12 -2.60
CA GLU A 645 -28.68 -3.60 -3.41
C GLU A 645 -27.45 -3.35 -2.55
N ARG A 646 -26.34 -4.02 -2.87
CA ARG A 646 -25.07 -3.86 -2.16
C ARG A 646 -24.55 -2.43 -2.21
N TRP A 647 -24.65 -1.78 -3.37
CA TRP A 647 -24.25 -0.38 -3.54
C TRP A 647 -25.03 0.54 -2.58
N PHE A 648 -26.33 0.30 -2.40
CA PHE A 648 -27.17 1.16 -1.56
C PHE A 648 -26.76 1.05 -0.09
N ARG A 649 -26.51 -0.18 0.39
CA ARG A 649 -26.01 -0.40 1.75
C ARG A 649 -24.65 0.26 1.95
N HIS A 650 -23.75 0.10 0.99
CA HIS A 650 -22.41 0.68 1.05
C HIS A 650 -22.43 2.21 1.10
N GLN A 651 -23.19 2.89 0.23
CA GLN A 651 -23.28 4.34 0.24
C GLN A 651 -24.02 4.87 1.47
N ALA A 652 -25.07 4.18 1.92
CA ALA A 652 -25.76 4.54 3.16
C ALA A 652 -24.82 4.50 4.37
N ARG A 653 -24.00 3.45 4.49
CA ARG A 653 -22.95 3.35 5.52
C ARG A 653 -21.94 4.49 5.42
N ARG A 654 -21.36 4.70 4.23
CA ARG A 654 -20.37 5.78 4.00
C ARG A 654 -20.90 7.14 4.40
N ARG A 655 -22.15 7.45 4.03
CA ARG A 655 -22.78 8.70 4.44
C ARG A 655 -22.93 8.79 5.96
N LEU A 656 -23.38 7.71 6.62
CA LEU A 656 -23.53 7.66 8.08
C LEU A 656 -22.21 7.86 8.82
N PHE A 657 -21.09 7.29 8.34
CA PHE A 657 -19.76 7.39 8.99
C PHE A 657 -19.31 8.84 9.24
N TYR A 658 -19.79 9.77 8.43
CA TYR A 658 -19.37 11.16 8.44
C TYR A 658 -20.41 12.14 9.00
N LEU A 659 -21.61 11.66 9.31
CA LEU A 659 -22.62 12.46 9.99
C LEU A 659 -22.30 12.57 11.49
N PRO A 660 -22.86 13.57 12.20
CA PRO A 660 -22.57 13.77 13.63
C PRO A 660 -22.83 12.52 14.47
N SER A 661 -21.79 12.01 15.15
CA SER A 661 -21.84 10.73 15.87
C SER A 661 -23.00 10.65 16.85
N THR A 662 -23.28 11.71 17.61
CA THR A 662 -24.38 11.72 18.58
C THR A 662 -25.73 11.46 17.92
N GLU A 663 -26.00 12.09 16.78
CA GLU A 663 -27.27 11.97 16.07
C GLU A 663 -27.42 10.59 15.42
N VAL A 664 -26.36 10.10 14.77
CA VAL A 664 -26.36 8.78 14.13
C VAL A 664 -26.58 7.67 15.16
N LEU A 665 -25.82 7.70 16.27
CA LEU A 665 -25.91 6.68 17.31
C LEU A 665 -27.29 6.65 17.96
N GLN A 666 -27.88 7.82 18.26
CA GLN A 666 -29.23 7.92 18.81
C GLN A 666 -30.29 7.38 17.84
N ALA A 667 -30.19 7.73 16.56
CA ALA A 667 -31.12 7.26 15.54
C ALA A 667 -31.02 5.75 15.32
N LEU A 668 -29.81 5.20 15.29
CA LEU A 668 -29.57 3.77 15.12
C LEU A 668 -30.05 2.96 16.34
N ASP A 669 -29.79 3.45 17.56
CA ASP A 669 -30.30 2.81 18.78
C ASP A 669 -31.84 2.77 18.80
N ALA A 670 -32.50 3.88 18.41
CA ALA A 670 -33.95 3.93 18.31
C ALA A 670 -34.50 2.99 17.22
N HIS A 671 -33.87 2.96 16.04
CA HIS A 671 -34.26 2.08 14.95
C HIS A 671 -34.18 0.60 15.36
N ARG A 672 -33.10 0.19 16.04
CA ARG A 672 -32.93 -1.18 16.53
C ARG A 672 -34.01 -1.59 17.54
N GLN A 673 -34.39 -0.68 18.43
CA GLN A 673 -35.48 -0.91 19.39
C GLN A 673 -36.83 -1.08 18.68
N GLN A 674 -37.12 -0.22 17.71
CA GLN A 674 -38.34 -0.30 16.91
C GLN A 674 -38.38 -1.60 16.09
N PHE A 675 -37.30 -1.95 15.41
CA PHE A 675 -37.20 -3.17 14.62
C PHE A 675 -37.47 -4.42 15.46
N ALA A 676 -36.98 -4.44 16.71
CA ALA A 676 -37.22 -5.55 17.63
C ALA A 676 -38.68 -5.67 18.10
N GLN A 677 -39.47 -4.60 17.99
CA GLN A 677 -40.90 -4.58 18.38
C GLN A 677 -41.83 -4.89 17.21
N GLU A 678 -41.50 -4.41 16.01
CA GLU A 678 -42.41 -4.39 14.85
C GLU A 678 -42.24 -5.57 13.88
N SER A 679 -41.11 -6.28 13.90
CA SER A 679 -40.81 -7.35 12.94
C SER A 679 -41.16 -8.74 13.50
N PRO A 680 -42.27 -9.38 13.08
CA PRO A 680 -42.62 -10.74 13.50
C PRO A 680 -41.82 -11.84 12.77
N GLU A 681 -41.13 -11.50 11.67
CA GLU A 681 -40.22 -12.40 10.94
C GLU A 681 -38.84 -12.47 11.64
N PRO A 682 -38.13 -13.61 11.57
CA PRO A 682 -36.78 -13.70 12.12
C PRO A 682 -35.86 -12.67 11.46
N LEU A 683 -35.12 -11.93 12.28
CA LEU A 683 -34.11 -10.98 11.84
C LEU A 683 -33.18 -11.67 10.83
N ASN A 684 -32.99 -11.07 9.64
CA ASN A 684 -31.83 -11.42 8.83
C ASN A 684 -30.58 -11.02 9.62
N GLU A 685 -29.89 -12.02 10.18
CA GLU A 685 -28.78 -11.82 11.11
C GLU A 685 -27.64 -10.95 10.52
N ARG A 686 -27.54 -10.84 9.18
CA ARG A 686 -26.62 -9.92 8.49
C ARG A 686 -26.83 -8.45 8.92
N HIS A 687 -28.05 -8.04 9.27
CA HIS A 687 -28.32 -6.68 9.76
C HIS A 687 -27.50 -6.33 11.01
N LEU A 688 -27.08 -7.32 11.82
CA LEU A 688 -26.20 -7.08 12.96
C LEU A 688 -24.83 -6.57 12.52
N ILE A 689 -24.31 -7.06 11.39
CA ILE A 689 -23.05 -6.60 10.79
C ILE A 689 -23.19 -5.16 10.31
N GLU A 690 -24.30 -4.85 9.63
CA GLU A 690 -24.59 -3.50 9.14
C GLU A 690 -24.61 -2.48 10.29
N TRP A 691 -25.27 -2.81 11.41
CA TRP A 691 -25.29 -1.95 12.59
C TRP A 691 -23.92 -1.88 13.27
N ALA A 692 -23.22 -3.01 13.40
CA ALA A 692 -21.88 -3.05 13.99
C ALA A 692 -20.90 -2.15 13.24
N GLY A 693 -20.93 -2.18 11.91
CA GLY A 693 -20.12 -1.34 11.05
C GLY A 693 -20.30 0.16 11.33
N VAL A 694 -21.55 0.63 11.45
CA VAL A 694 -21.85 2.03 11.83
C VAL A 694 -21.33 2.35 13.24
N TYR A 695 -21.51 1.47 14.22
CA TYR A 695 -20.95 1.68 15.56
C TYR A 695 -19.42 1.71 15.57
N GLN A 696 -18.75 0.91 14.75
CA GLN A 696 -17.29 0.89 14.61
C GLN A 696 -16.77 2.19 14.00
N ALA A 697 -17.43 2.69 12.96
CA ALA A 697 -17.07 3.96 12.32
C ALA A 697 -17.18 5.16 13.28
N HIS A 698 -18.13 5.12 14.22
CA HIS A 698 -18.28 6.11 15.29
C HIS A 698 -17.52 5.75 16.57
N GLU A 699 -16.61 4.77 16.52
CA GLU A 699 -15.73 4.39 17.62
C GLU A 699 -16.52 4.15 18.93
N SER A 700 -17.68 3.50 18.81
CA SER A 700 -18.69 3.36 19.86
C SER A 700 -18.93 1.88 20.21
N PRO A 701 -18.13 1.27 21.09
CA PRO A 701 -18.28 -0.13 21.45
C PRO A 701 -19.69 -0.49 21.94
N ARG A 702 -20.17 -1.68 21.56
CA ARG A 702 -21.51 -2.18 21.90
C ARG A 702 -21.46 -3.63 22.41
N ALA A 703 -21.16 -3.82 23.69
CA ALA A 703 -21.04 -5.16 24.30
C ALA A 703 -22.28 -6.04 24.09
N THR A 704 -23.49 -5.49 24.20
CA THR A 704 -24.75 -6.22 23.99
C THR A 704 -24.95 -6.66 22.54
N LEU A 705 -24.53 -5.83 21.58
CA LEU A 705 -24.57 -6.20 20.16
C LEU A 705 -23.57 -7.31 19.86
N ILE A 706 -22.33 -7.16 20.34
CA ILE A 706 -21.29 -8.19 20.18
C ILE A 706 -21.75 -9.52 20.76
N SER A 707 -22.25 -9.53 22.00
CA SER A 707 -22.79 -10.75 22.62
C SER A 707 -23.88 -11.41 21.77
N LYS A 708 -24.78 -10.61 21.18
CA LYS A 708 -25.80 -11.12 20.25
C LYS A 708 -25.19 -11.71 18.98
N MET A 709 -24.20 -11.04 18.38
CA MET A 709 -23.50 -11.53 17.17
C MET A 709 -22.77 -12.84 17.44
N LEU A 710 -22.05 -12.96 18.56
CA LEU A 710 -21.37 -14.20 18.97
C LEU A 710 -22.33 -15.36 19.27
N GLY A 711 -23.60 -15.05 19.55
CA GLY A 711 -24.67 -16.03 19.74
C GLY A 711 -25.49 -16.32 18.48
N SER A 712 -25.19 -15.69 17.34
CA SER A 712 -25.97 -15.82 16.10
C SER A 712 -25.91 -17.26 15.56
N PRO A 713 -27.01 -17.79 14.98
CA PRO A 713 -26.98 -19.08 14.29
C PRO A 713 -26.08 -19.05 13.03
N ASP A 714 -25.90 -17.89 12.41
CA ASP A 714 -25.06 -17.73 11.22
C ASP A 714 -23.58 -17.57 11.62
N ALA A 715 -22.75 -18.52 11.22
CA ALA A 715 -21.32 -18.51 11.52
C ALA A 715 -20.60 -17.29 10.92
N ARG A 716 -21.07 -16.72 9.81
CA ARG A 716 -20.48 -15.53 9.19
C ARG A 716 -20.67 -14.29 10.06
N VAL A 717 -21.82 -14.21 10.74
CA VAL A 717 -22.12 -13.14 11.71
C VAL A 717 -21.31 -13.33 12.99
N ARG A 718 -21.16 -14.57 13.48
CA ARG A 718 -20.25 -14.86 14.61
C ARG A 718 -18.81 -14.46 14.28
N SER A 719 -18.30 -14.84 13.09
CA SER A 719 -16.97 -14.47 12.60
C SER A 719 -16.73 -12.96 12.62
N TYR A 720 -17.64 -12.17 12.02
CA TYR A 720 -17.52 -10.71 12.06
C TYR A 720 -17.65 -10.16 13.49
N GLY A 721 -18.51 -10.75 14.32
CA GLY A 721 -18.65 -10.38 15.74
C GLY A 721 -17.35 -10.54 16.53
N VAL A 722 -16.58 -11.59 16.28
CA VAL A 722 -15.24 -11.79 16.86
C VAL A 722 -14.26 -10.72 16.40
N ARG A 723 -14.31 -10.34 15.12
CA ARG A 723 -13.46 -9.26 14.59
C ARG A 723 -13.81 -7.89 15.17
N ALA A 724 -15.10 -7.57 15.30
CA ALA A 724 -15.55 -6.34 15.93
C ALA A 724 -15.17 -6.29 17.42
N LEU A 725 -15.25 -7.44 18.13
CA LEU A 725 -14.76 -7.59 19.50
C LEU A 725 -13.26 -7.25 19.60
N SER A 726 -12.43 -7.78 18.70
CA SER A 726 -10.98 -7.55 18.73
C SER A 726 -10.60 -6.09 18.46
N GLY A 727 -11.34 -5.42 17.57
CA GLY A 727 -11.17 -3.99 17.28
C GLY A 727 -11.48 -3.05 18.46
N TRP A 728 -12.24 -3.53 19.44
CA TRP A 728 -12.65 -2.78 20.65
C TRP A 728 -12.08 -3.35 21.95
N ALA A 729 -11.14 -4.28 21.87
CA ALA A 729 -10.63 -5.01 23.03
C ALA A 729 -9.95 -4.13 24.09
N ASP A 730 -9.54 -2.92 23.74
CA ASP A 730 -8.96 -1.91 24.64
C ASP A 730 -10.00 -1.08 25.39
N ARG A 731 -11.27 -1.09 24.93
CA ARG A 731 -12.39 -0.30 25.47
C ARG A 731 -13.55 -1.14 25.98
N LEU A 732 -13.52 -2.45 25.74
CA LEU A 732 -14.45 -3.43 26.30
C LEU A 732 -13.74 -4.30 27.33
N GLU A 733 -14.43 -4.62 28.41
CA GLU A 733 -14.03 -5.73 29.28
C GLU A 733 -14.30 -7.05 28.54
N VAL A 734 -13.32 -7.45 27.72
CA VAL A 734 -13.36 -8.73 27.03
C VAL A 734 -13.00 -9.83 28.03
N SER A 735 -13.97 -10.69 28.36
CA SER A 735 -13.70 -11.94 29.06
C SER A 735 -13.00 -12.91 28.11
N GLU A 736 -11.99 -13.62 28.62
CA GLU A 736 -11.33 -14.71 27.89
C GLU A 736 -12.35 -15.81 27.53
N ASP A 737 -13.39 -16.00 28.34
CA ASP A 737 -14.49 -16.95 28.08
C ASP A 737 -15.19 -16.73 26.72
N TRP A 738 -15.31 -15.47 26.29
CA TRP A 738 -15.96 -15.15 25.01
C TRP A 738 -15.13 -15.66 23.84
N LEU A 739 -13.82 -15.43 23.86
CA LEU A 739 -12.92 -15.89 22.81
C LEU A 739 -12.66 -17.38 22.90
N GLU A 740 -12.59 -17.95 24.10
CA GLU A 740 -12.49 -19.38 24.34
C GLU A 740 -13.64 -20.12 23.67
N LYS A 741 -14.89 -19.69 23.91
CA LYS A 741 -16.06 -20.26 23.24
C LYS A 741 -15.98 -20.18 21.71
N MET A 742 -15.40 -19.11 21.17
CA MET A 742 -15.26 -18.91 19.73
C MET A 742 -14.10 -19.72 19.13
N ALA A 743 -13.02 -19.92 19.88
CA ALA A 743 -11.93 -20.82 19.52
C ALA A 743 -12.37 -22.29 19.48
N GLU A 744 -13.42 -22.63 20.23
CA GLU A 744 -14.06 -23.95 20.25
C GLU A 744 -15.32 -24.05 19.35
N ASP A 745 -15.67 -23.00 18.61
CA ASP A 745 -16.89 -22.95 17.78
C ASP A 745 -16.92 -24.11 16.76
N PRO A 746 -18.09 -24.74 16.50
CA PRO A 746 -18.19 -25.80 15.51
C PRO A 746 -17.72 -25.37 14.11
N HIS A 747 -17.91 -24.10 13.75
CA HIS A 747 -17.54 -23.58 12.45
C HIS A 747 -16.06 -23.13 12.40
N PRO A 748 -15.24 -23.67 11.49
CA PRO A 748 -13.80 -23.40 11.44
C PRO A 748 -13.45 -21.92 11.21
N ARG A 749 -14.25 -21.16 10.45
CA ARG A 749 -14.03 -19.71 10.25
C ARG A 749 -14.15 -18.90 11.53
N VAL A 750 -15.03 -19.30 12.45
CA VAL A 750 -15.19 -18.61 13.74
C VAL A 750 -13.97 -18.86 14.62
N ARG A 751 -13.47 -20.11 14.62
CA ARG A 751 -12.21 -20.48 15.28
C ARG A 751 -11.02 -19.67 14.75
N LEU A 752 -10.93 -19.50 13.42
CA LEU A 752 -9.88 -18.70 12.80
C LEU A 752 -9.93 -17.23 13.27
N GLU A 753 -11.10 -16.60 13.24
CA GLU A 753 -11.25 -15.21 13.72
C GLU A 753 -10.91 -15.09 15.21
N ALA A 754 -11.23 -16.10 16.02
CA ALA A 754 -10.87 -16.12 17.45
C ALA A 754 -9.35 -16.15 17.65
N VAL A 755 -8.65 -16.95 16.85
CA VAL A 755 -7.18 -16.98 16.82
C VAL A 755 -6.61 -15.61 16.44
N VAL A 756 -7.09 -15.03 15.34
CA VAL A 756 -6.66 -13.68 14.91
C VAL A 756 -6.92 -12.65 16.01
N ALA A 757 -8.10 -12.68 16.64
CA ALA A 757 -8.49 -11.77 17.71
C ALA A 757 -7.58 -11.85 18.94
N CYS A 758 -7.03 -13.03 19.27
CA CYS A 758 -6.09 -13.19 20.38
C CYS A 758 -4.84 -12.30 20.24
N SER A 759 -4.39 -12.02 19.01
CA SER A 759 -3.27 -11.10 18.76
C SER A 759 -3.57 -9.64 19.18
N TYR A 760 -4.83 -9.23 19.20
CA TYR A 760 -5.23 -7.86 19.53
C TYR A 760 -5.29 -7.59 21.03
N LEU A 761 -5.56 -8.62 21.86
CA LEU A 761 -5.64 -8.51 23.31
C LEU A 761 -4.28 -8.34 24.00
N ARG A 762 -3.23 -8.95 23.44
CA ARG A 762 -1.85 -8.87 23.94
C ARG A 762 -1.69 -9.24 25.43
N ARG A 763 -2.40 -10.27 25.90
CA ARG A 763 -2.23 -10.84 27.25
C ARG A 763 -1.53 -12.20 27.16
N PRO A 764 -0.72 -12.61 28.15
CA PRO A 764 -0.13 -13.95 28.16
C PRO A 764 -1.18 -15.06 28.01
N ALA A 765 -2.33 -14.95 28.69
CA ALA A 765 -3.42 -15.93 28.61
C ALA A 765 -4.08 -16.04 27.23
N SER A 766 -3.98 -15.02 26.37
CA SER A 766 -4.55 -15.05 25.01
C SER A 766 -3.93 -16.15 24.14
N ILE A 767 -2.67 -16.57 24.41
CA ILE A 767 -2.08 -17.68 23.66
C ILE A 767 -2.75 -19.02 24.01
N ALA A 768 -3.16 -19.22 25.25
CA ALA A 768 -3.84 -20.44 25.68
C ALA A 768 -5.18 -20.59 24.95
N VAL A 769 -5.93 -19.48 24.81
CA VAL A 769 -7.17 -19.44 24.02
C VAL A 769 -6.90 -19.76 22.55
N ALA A 770 -5.89 -19.15 21.92
CA ALA A 770 -5.55 -19.44 20.53
C ALA A 770 -5.19 -20.91 20.30
N LEU A 771 -4.50 -21.57 21.24
CA LEU A 771 -4.08 -22.97 21.13
C LEU A 771 -5.24 -23.97 21.19
N LYS A 772 -6.43 -23.59 21.67
CA LYS A 772 -7.62 -24.47 21.69
C LYS A 772 -7.99 -24.97 20.30
N VAL A 773 -7.66 -24.24 19.23
CA VAL A 773 -7.90 -24.73 17.86
C VAL A 773 -7.10 -26.00 17.52
N LEU A 774 -6.03 -26.31 18.26
CA LEU A 774 -5.29 -27.58 18.13
C LEU A 774 -6.14 -28.80 18.51
N ASP A 775 -7.23 -28.58 19.26
CA ASP A 775 -8.13 -29.64 19.73
C ASP A 775 -9.25 -29.96 18.73
N HIS A 776 -9.25 -29.26 17.59
CA HIS A 776 -10.24 -29.40 16.52
C HIS A 776 -9.57 -29.74 15.19
N SER A 777 -10.40 -30.01 14.16
CA SER A 777 -9.90 -30.04 12.79
C SER A 777 -9.39 -28.66 12.39
N ARG A 778 -8.20 -28.65 11.80
CA ARG A 778 -7.51 -27.47 11.27
C ARG A 778 -7.32 -27.61 9.78
N ASP A 779 -7.20 -26.47 9.13
CA ASP A 779 -6.79 -26.34 7.74
C ASP A 779 -5.61 -25.38 7.62
N ARG A 780 -5.14 -25.21 6.40
CA ARG A 780 -4.04 -24.30 6.04
C ARG A 780 -4.25 -22.86 6.52
N PHE A 781 -5.49 -22.38 6.61
CA PHE A 781 -5.78 -21.01 7.02
C PHE A 781 -5.67 -20.86 8.54
N ILE A 782 -6.23 -21.80 9.30
CA ILE A 782 -6.12 -21.83 10.77
C ILE A 782 -4.66 -22.02 11.18
N ASP A 783 -3.94 -22.94 10.52
CA ASP A 783 -2.54 -23.22 10.84
C ASP A 783 -1.65 -21.99 10.64
N TYR A 784 -1.83 -21.27 9.54
CA TYR A 784 -1.15 -20.00 9.30
C TYR A 784 -1.51 -18.97 10.37
N ALA A 785 -2.80 -18.71 10.60
CA ALA A 785 -3.24 -17.71 11.57
C ALA A 785 -2.76 -18.01 13.00
N LEU A 786 -2.78 -19.28 13.42
CA LEU A 786 -2.31 -19.72 14.74
C LEU A 786 -0.82 -19.48 14.90
N ARG A 787 -0.04 -19.91 13.91
CA ARG A 787 1.41 -19.79 13.93
C ARG A 787 1.85 -18.35 13.95
N GLN A 788 1.24 -17.51 13.12
CA GLN A 788 1.46 -16.07 13.15
C GLN A 788 1.04 -15.51 14.52
N THR A 789 -0.18 -15.73 14.99
CA THR A 789 -0.63 -15.24 16.31
C THR A 789 0.32 -15.62 17.45
N ALA A 790 0.78 -16.87 17.47
CA ALA A 790 1.73 -17.36 18.46
C ALA A 790 3.07 -16.64 18.39
N ARG A 791 3.62 -16.42 17.20
CA ARG A 791 4.85 -15.63 17.00
C ARG A 791 4.70 -14.19 17.45
N SER A 792 3.56 -13.55 17.18
CA SER A 792 3.31 -12.16 17.62
C SER A 792 3.24 -12.01 19.12
N LEU A 793 2.62 -12.98 19.78
CA LEU A 793 2.50 -12.97 21.24
C LEU A 793 3.76 -13.52 21.94
N GLN A 794 4.75 -14.04 21.21
CA GLN A 794 5.92 -14.72 21.79
C GLN A 794 6.65 -13.89 22.85
N PRO A 795 6.94 -12.60 22.65
CA PRO A 795 7.63 -11.82 23.68
C PRO A 795 6.80 -11.58 24.95
N ILE A 796 5.51 -11.92 24.92
CA ILE A 796 4.57 -11.82 26.05
C ILE A 796 4.38 -13.17 26.73
N TRP A 797 4.19 -14.27 25.97
CA TRP A 797 3.94 -15.59 26.57
C TRP A 797 5.21 -16.37 26.90
N GLU A 798 6.31 -16.18 26.18
CA GLU A 798 7.52 -16.98 26.36
C GLU A 798 8.16 -16.81 27.75
N PRO A 799 8.30 -15.58 28.30
CA PRO A 799 8.80 -15.41 29.67
C PRO A 799 7.93 -16.15 30.70
N VAL A 800 6.61 -16.04 30.56
CA VAL A 800 5.63 -16.66 31.47
C VAL A 800 5.64 -18.20 31.34
N LEU A 801 5.84 -18.72 30.14
CA LEU A 801 6.02 -20.16 29.91
C LEU A 801 7.30 -20.69 30.55
N ARG A 802 8.43 -19.97 30.41
CA ARG A 802 9.72 -20.35 31.02
C ARG A 802 9.65 -20.37 32.54
N GLU A 803 8.86 -19.48 33.13
CA GLU A 803 8.61 -19.43 34.58
C GLU A 803 7.58 -20.47 35.07
N GLY A 804 6.97 -21.25 34.18
CA GLY A 804 5.96 -22.26 34.52
C GLY A 804 4.62 -21.66 34.98
N GLN A 805 4.34 -20.42 34.62
CA GLN A 805 3.14 -19.67 35.04
C GLN A 805 2.04 -19.61 33.96
N LEU A 806 2.32 -20.11 32.75
CA LEU A 806 1.34 -20.12 31.67
C LEU A 806 0.39 -21.32 31.85
N ALA A 807 -0.88 -21.05 32.12
CA ALA A 807 -1.89 -22.09 32.25
C ALA A 807 -2.23 -22.67 30.86
N LEU A 808 -1.89 -23.95 30.66
CA LEU A 808 -2.19 -24.71 29.44
C LEU A 808 -2.96 -25.97 29.83
N GLU A 809 -4.02 -26.28 29.09
CA GLU A 809 -4.91 -27.40 29.42
C GLU A 809 -4.37 -28.75 28.98
N ARG A 810 -3.49 -28.77 27.96
CA ARG A 810 -3.03 -30.00 27.30
C ARG A 810 -1.53 -29.99 27.01
N PRO A 811 -0.83 -31.13 27.11
CA PRO A 811 0.59 -31.24 26.77
C PRO A 811 0.91 -30.82 25.33
N GLU A 812 0.00 -31.03 24.39
CA GLU A 812 0.15 -30.68 22.97
C GLU A 812 0.26 -29.16 22.76
N HIS A 813 -0.43 -28.36 23.58
CA HIS A 813 -0.38 -26.90 23.54
C HIS A 813 1.02 -26.41 23.94
N GLU A 814 1.57 -26.98 25.02
CA GLU A 814 2.93 -26.66 25.47
C GLU A 814 3.97 -27.12 24.45
N ALA A 815 3.81 -28.34 23.90
CA ALA A 815 4.69 -28.87 22.88
C ALA A 815 4.74 -27.96 21.63
N TYR A 816 3.60 -27.42 21.20
CA TYR A 816 3.53 -26.47 20.09
C TYR A 816 4.32 -25.18 20.37
N LEU A 817 4.12 -24.57 21.54
CA LEU A 817 4.87 -23.36 21.91
C LEU A 817 6.37 -23.63 22.04
N ARG A 818 6.76 -24.75 22.65
CA ARG A 818 8.17 -25.15 22.76
C ARG A 818 8.79 -25.35 21.38
N ALA A 819 8.09 -26.03 20.47
CA ALA A 819 8.54 -26.18 19.09
C ALA A 819 8.81 -24.82 18.44
N LEU A 820 7.89 -23.85 18.58
CA LEU A 820 8.10 -22.49 18.08
C LEU A 820 9.32 -21.79 18.71
N THR A 821 9.57 -21.93 20.01
CA THR A 821 10.76 -21.33 20.65
C THR A 821 12.08 -21.93 20.17
N THR A 822 12.08 -23.21 19.79
CA THR A 822 13.28 -23.94 19.36
C THR A 822 13.48 -23.97 17.85
N GLU A 823 12.46 -23.55 17.08
CA GLU A 823 12.57 -23.40 15.64
C GLU A 823 13.64 -22.37 15.31
N GLU A 824 14.65 -22.79 14.57
CA GLU A 824 15.64 -21.87 14.05
C GLU A 824 14.96 -20.89 13.09
N PRO A 825 15.36 -19.60 13.13
CA PRO A 825 15.07 -18.64 12.08
C PRO A 825 15.28 -19.22 10.67
N VAL A 826 14.23 -19.32 9.85
CA VAL A 826 14.39 -19.53 8.41
C VAL A 826 14.98 -18.24 7.81
N THR A 827 16.30 -18.17 7.83
CA THR A 827 17.02 -17.11 7.13
C THR A 827 17.00 -17.43 5.65
N LEU A 828 16.18 -16.70 4.89
CA LEU A 828 16.19 -16.79 3.43
C LEU A 828 17.65 -16.59 2.97
N SER A 829 18.11 -17.49 2.10
CA SER A 829 19.44 -17.32 1.52
C SER A 829 19.48 -16.01 0.74
N GLN A 830 20.66 -15.37 0.63
CA GLN A 830 20.80 -14.17 -0.19
C GLN A 830 20.35 -14.42 -1.64
N GLY A 831 20.55 -15.64 -2.16
CA GLY A 831 20.06 -16.05 -3.47
C GLY A 831 18.53 -16.06 -3.58
N GLU A 832 17.84 -16.52 -2.55
CA GLU A 832 16.37 -16.50 -2.48
C GLU A 832 15.82 -15.07 -2.38
N LEU A 833 16.44 -14.21 -1.56
CA LEU A 833 16.06 -12.80 -1.47
C LEU A 833 16.19 -12.09 -2.82
N LEU A 834 17.27 -12.37 -3.55
CA LEU A 834 17.48 -11.86 -4.91
C LEU A 834 16.44 -12.43 -5.88
N TYR A 835 16.10 -13.72 -5.78
CA TYR A 835 15.06 -14.34 -6.60
C TYR A 835 13.70 -13.65 -6.39
N GLN A 836 13.31 -13.43 -5.14
CA GLN A 836 12.05 -12.77 -4.78
C GLN A 836 11.92 -11.37 -5.41
N LYS A 837 13.03 -10.64 -5.57
CA LYS A 837 13.04 -9.28 -6.14
C LYS A 837 13.14 -9.25 -7.66
N ALA A 838 13.99 -10.11 -8.22
CA ALA A 838 14.40 -10.06 -9.62
C ALA A 838 13.61 -11.04 -10.53
N CYS A 839 13.36 -12.26 -10.06
CA CYS A 839 12.87 -13.35 -10.90
C CYS A 839 11.41 -13.72 -10.63
N LEU A 840 10.94 -13.56 -9.39
CA LEU A 840 9.59 -13.90 -8.94
C LEU A 840 8.44 -13.35 -9.82
N PRO A 841 8.47 -12.08 -10.30
CA PRO A 841 7.35 -11.53 -11.09
C PRO A 841 7.07 -12.26 -12.42
N CYS A 842 8.03 -13.04 -12.91
CA CYS A 842 7.92 -13.81 -14.14
C CYS A 842 7.91 -15.32 -13.86
N HIS A 843 8.85 -15.80 -13.03
CA HIS A 843 9.06 -17.23 -12.80
C HIS A 843 8.21 -17.82 -11.66
N GLN A 844 7.45 -16.98 -10.94
CA GLN A 844 6.53 -17.38 -9.85
C GLN A 844 7.22 -18.01 -8.64
N ALA A 845 6.51 -18.15 -7.52
CA ALA A 845 7.10 -18.63 -6.26
C ALA A 845 7.49 -20.11 -6.29
N ASP A 846 6.90 -20.90 -7.19
CA ASP A 846 7.19 -22.31 -7.39
C ASP A 846 8.19 -22.56 -8.54
N GLY A 847 8.70 -21.50 -9.16
CA GLY A 847 9.64 -21.59 -10.28
C GLY A 847 9.01 -22.07 -11.58
N LYS A 848 7.69 -22.28 -11.66
CA LYS A 848 7.04 -22.85 -12.86
C LYS A 848 6.82 -21.83 -13.98
N GLY A 849 6.96 -20.55 -13.68
CA GLY A 849 6.63 -19.48 -14.61
C GLY A 849 5.15 -19.41 -14.92
N LEU A 850 4.82 -18.80 -16.06
CA LEU A 850 3.45 -18.63 -16.52
C LEU A 850 3.31 -19.36 -17.87
N PRO A 851 2.49 -20.42 -17.95
CA PRO A 851 2.37 -21.23 -19.16
C PRO A 851 2.15 -20.39 -20.43
N GLY A 852 2.96 -20.63 -21.46
CA GLY A 852 2.91 -19.90 -22.73
C GLY A 852 3.59 -18.53 -22.75
N PHE A 853 3.91 -17.93 -21.59
CA PHE A 853 4.51 -16.60 -21.48
C PHE A 853 5.92 -16.62 -20.87
N TYR A 854 6.09 -17.21 -19.69
CA TYR A 854 7.37 -17.29 -18.99
C TYR A 854 7.76 -18.75 -18.74
N PRO A 855 8.97 -19.16 -19.11
CA PRO A 855 9.37 -20.57 -19.02
C PRO A 855 9.57 -21.02 -17.57
N SER A 856 9.39 -22.33 -17.36
CA SER A 856 9.66 -22.98 -16.09
C SER A 856 11.17 -23.09 -15.79
N LEU A 857 11.54 -22.82 -14.55
CA LEU A 857 12.84 -23.10 -13.94
C LEU A 857 12.84 -24.46 -13.20
N GLU A 858 11.65 -24.99 -12.88
CA GLU A 858 11.46 -26.29 -12.25
C GLU A 858 11.91 -27.41 -13.19
N SER A 859 12.80 -28.28 -12.71
CA SER A 859 13.29 -29.46 -13.45
C SER A 859 13.76 -29.14 -14.89
N SER A 860 14.38 -27.98 -15.09
CA SER A 860 14.74 -27.47 -16.40
C SER A 860 16.13 -27.95 -16.84
N ASP A 861 16.26 -28.45 -18.08
CA ASP A 861 17.57 -28.77 -18.68
C ASP A 861 18.45 -27.53 -18.85
N TRP A 862 17.84 -26.34 -18.94
CA TRP A 862 18.53 -25.05 -18.98
C TRP A 862 19.17 -24.70 -17.65
N VAL A 863 18.45 -24.96 -16.55
CA VAL A 863 18.91 -24.69 -15.17
C VAL A 863 19.93 -25.71 -14.72
N SER A 864 19.68 -27.00 -14.95
CA SER A 864 20.53 -28.10 -14.46
C SER A 864 21.79 -28.35 -15.29
N GLY A 865 21.81 -27.92 -16.57
CA GLY A 865 22.94 -28.06 -17.48
C GLY A 865 24.10 -27.09 -17.23
N ASP A 866 24.72 -26.59 -18.31
CA ASP A 866 25.92 -25.73 -18.25
C ASP A 866 25.69 -24.46 -17.40
N PRO A 867 26.47 -24.25 -16.31
CA PRO A 867 26.44 -23.01 -15.53
C PRO A 867 26.75 -21.76 -16.37
N GLY A 868 27.65 -21.87 -17.35
CA GLY A 868 28.05 -20.74 -18.20
C GLY A 868 26.87 -20.17 -18.99
N ARG A 869 26.06 -21.04 -19.58
CA ARG A 869 24.80 -20.67 -20.24
C ARG A 869 23.86 -19.89 -19.31
N LEU A 870 23.64 -20.37 -18.09
CA LEU A 870 22.72 -19.71 -17.15
C LEU A 870 23.24 -18.33 -16.71
N ILE A 871 24.55 -18.21 -16.49
CA ILE A 871 25.22 -16.93 -16.19
C ILE A 871 25.05 -15.95 -17.37
N ARG A 872 25.26 -16.41 -18.61
CA ARG A 872 25.08 -15.60 -19.82
C ARG A 872 23.66 -15.07 -19.95
N ILE A 873 22.66 -15.91 -19.67
CA ILE A 873 21.23 -15.54 -19.68
C ILE A 873 20.94 -14.51 -18.60
N VAL A 874 21.36 -14.73 -17.36
CA VAL A 874 21.10 -13.76 -16.29
C VAL A 874 21.84 -12.45 -16.51
N LEU A 875 23.03 -12.43 -17.11
CA LEU A 875 23.72 -11.17 -17.40
C LEU A 875 23.01 -10.36 -18.50
N HIS A 876 22.63 -10.99 -19.62
CA HIS A 876 22.24 -10.25 -20.83
C HIS A 876 20.78 -10.46 -21.26
N GLY A 877 20.05 -11.37 -20.64
CA GLY A 877 18.68 -11.73 -21.01
C GLY A 877 18.61 -12.82 -22.09
N LEU A 878 17.38 -13.20 -22.44
CA LEU A 878 17.06 -14.26 -23.41
C LEU A 878 15.86 -13.86 -24.26
N GLU A 879 16.00 -13.98 -25.57
CA GLU A 879 14.95 -13.75 -26.57
C GLU A 879 14.55 -15.07 -27.24
N GLY A 880 13.25 -15.20 -27.48
CA GLY A 880 12.64 -16.40 -28.03
C GLY A 880 12.66 -16.48 -29.57
N PRO A 881 12.11 -17.59 -30.12
CA PRO A 881 11.56 -18.74 -29.38
C PRO A 881 12.66 -19.57 -28.70
N ILE A 882 12.30 -20.27 -27.62
CA ILE A 882 13.19 -21.22 -26.94
C ILE A 882 12.50 -22.56 -26.73
N THR A 883 13.26 -23.64 -26.72
CA THR A 883 12.77 -24.98 -26.40
C THR A 883 13.25 -25.40 -25.01
N LEU A 884 12.31 -25.68 -24.10
CA LEU A 884 12.60 -26.09 -22.72
C LEU A 884 11.90 -27.42 -22.46
N ASN A 885 12.65 -28.46 -22.07
CA ASN A 885 12.13 -29.81 -21.89
C ASN A 885 11.32 -30.37 -23.10
N GLY A 886 11.62 -29.91 -24.32
CA GLY A 886 10.93 -30.32 -25.55
C GLY A 886 9.70 -29.48 -25.94
N GLU A 887 9.30 -28.52 -25.11
CA GLU A 887 8.19 -27.61 -25.40
C GLU A 887 8.68 -26.23 -25.87
N ALA A 888 7.99 -25.64 -26.84
CA ALA A 888 8.32 -24.32 -27.37
C ALA A 888 7.68 -23.20 -26.54
N PHE A 889 8.51 -22.32 -25.98
CA PHE A 889 8.09 -21.12 -25.25
C PHE A 889 8.38 -19.84 -26.07
N LEU A 890 7.70 -18.74 -25.73
CA LEU A 890 7.81 -17.42 -26.38
C LEU A 890 7.36 -17.38 -27.85
N SER A 891 6.47 -18.29 -28.26
CA SER A 891 6.01 -18.44 -29.65
C SER A 891 4.84 -17.53 -30.05
N LYS A 892 4.04 -17.07 -29.09
CA LYS A 892 2.81 -16.28 -29.35
C LYS A 892 2.92 -14.79 -28.99
N THR A 893 3.70 -14.44 -27.97
CA THR A 893 4.07 -13.05 -27.64
C THR A 893 5.50 -13.06 -27.09
N PRO A 894 6.50 -12.55 -27.82
CA PRO A 894 7.90 -12.65 -27.40
C PRO A 894 8.20 -11.63 -26.30
N ILE A 895 7.92 -11.97 -25.04
CA ILE A 895 8.42 -11.21 -23.91
C ILE A 895 9.85 -11.67 -23.63
N ALA A 896 10.83 -10.89 -24.10
CA ALA A 896 12.23 -11.16 -23.82
C ALA A 896 12.48 -11.20 -22.31
N MET A 897 13.22 -12.21 -21.83
CA MET A 897 13.75 -12.20 -20.49
C MET A 897 14.80 -11.08 -20.39
N PRO A 898 14.69 -10.16 -19.42
CA PRO A 898 15.66 -9.10 -19.24
C PRO A 898 16.98 -9.64 -18.66
N GLY A 899 18.07 -8.91 -18.90
CA GLY A 899 19.33 -9.11 -18.19
C GLY A 899 19.35 -8.43 -16.83
N PHE A 900 20.15 -8.96 -15.92
CA PHE A 900 20.39 -8.52 -14.55
C PHE A 900 21.87 -8.22 -14.30
N ALA A 901 22.58 -7.73 -15.32
CA ALA A 901 23.99 -7.35 -15.22
C ALA A 901 24.28 -6.28 -14.15
N GLY A 902 23.26 -5.58 -13.65
CA GLY A 902 23.37 -4.65 -12.53
C GLY A 902 23.74 -5.30 -11.19
N LEU A 903 23.44 -6.59 -11.01
CA LEU A 903 23.84 -7.35 -9.81
C LEU A 903 25.35 -7.63 -9.84
N GLY A 904 25.97 -7.63 -8.67
CA GLY A 904 27.36 -8.01 -8.46
C GLY A 904 27.63 -9.48 -8.77
N ASN A 905 28.91 -9.84 -8.93
CA ASN A 905 29.29 -11.22 -9.27
C ASN A 905 28.87 -12.23 -8.20
N GLU A 906 29.01 -11.87 -6.92
CA GLU A 906 28.60 -12.71 -5.81
C GLU A 906 27.08 -12.83 -5.68
N GLU A 907 26.36 -11.74 -5.95
CA GLU A 907 24.88 -11.73 -5.95
C GLU A 907 24.32 -12.65 -7.04
N ILE A 908 24.84 -12.56 -8.27
CA ILE A 908 24.45 -13.46 -9.36
C ILE A 908 24.79 -14.91 -9.01
N ALA A 909 25.96 -15.16 -8.42
CA ALA A 909 26.38 -16.49 -8.02
C ALA A 909 25.41 -17.10 -6.99
N GLN A 910 25.01 -16.33 -5.98
CA GLN A 910 24.06 -16.74 -4.96
C GLN A 910 22.65 -16.94 -5.54
N LEU A 911 22.17 -16.01 -6.36
CA LEU A 911 20.89 -16.12 -7.07
C LEU A 911 20.81 -17.41 -7.90
N LEU A 912 21.82 -17.66 -8.74
CA LEU A 912 21.83 -18.83 -9.61
C LEU A 912 22.06 -20.14 -8.85
N SER A 913 22.81 -20.11 -7.75
CA SER A 913 22.97 -21.28 -6.87
C SER A 913 21.64 -21.66 -6.22
N TYR A 914 20.86 -20.68 -5.79
CA TYR A 914 19.51 -20.90 -5.28
C TYR A 914 18.61 -21.53 -6.36
N VAL A 915 18.52 -20.91 -7.55
CA VAL A 915 17.71 -21.45 -8.67
C VAL A 915 18.11 -22.87 -9.05
N ARG A 916 19.41 -23.21 -8.99
CA ARG A 916 19.95 -24.54 -9.34
C ARG A 916 19.77 -25.60 -8.25
N GLY A 917 19.60 -25.19 -7.00
CA GLY A 917 19.40 -26.08 -5.86
C GLY A 917 17.95 -26.19 -5.37
N ASP A 918 17.06 -25.32 -5.85
CA ASP A 918 15.64 -25.27 -5.47
C ASP A 918 14.72 -25.64 -6.66
N PHE A 919 13.39 -25.58 -6.49
CA PHE A 919 12.38 -25.93 -7.48
C PHE A 919 12.56 -27.35 -8.04
N GLY A 920 12.95 -28.29 -7.17
CA GLY A 920 13.24 -29.67 -7.55
C GLY A 920 14.53 -29.88 -8.35
N ASN A 921 15.33 -28.82 -8.57
CA ASN A 921 16.62 -28.92 -9.24
C ASN A 921 17.68 -29.51 -8.29
N GLN A 922 18.61 -30.30 -8.84
CA GLN A 922 19.75 -30.87 -8.10
C GLN A 922 21.06 -30.61 -8.83
N ALA A 923 21.37 -29.34 -9.06
CA ALA A 923 22.55 -28.93 -9.81
C ALA A 923 23.58 -28.20 -8.93
N SER A 924 24.86 -28.26 -9.31
CA SER A 924 25.96 -27.67 -8.55
C SER A 924 25.85 -26.15 -8.44
N ALA A 925 26.25 -25.59 -7.30
CA ALA A 925 26.30 -24.14 -7.08
C ALA A 925 27.26 -23.42 -8.04
N ILE A 926 26.99 -22.13 -8.25
CA ILE A 926 27.81 -21.21 -9.05
C ILE A 926 28.60 -20.31 -8.10
N SER A 927 29.87 -20.07 -8.41
CA SER A 927 30.75 -19.17 -7.66
C SER A 927 30.86 -17.78 -8.30
N GLY A 928 31.14 -16.75 -7.49
CA GLY A 928 31.41 -15.40 -7.99
C GLY A 928 32.55 -15.33 -9.02
N ALA A 929 33.55 -16.22 -8.91
CA ALA A 929 34.65 -16.33 -9.88
C ALA A 929 34.19 -16.84 -11.25
N GLN A 930 33.25 -17.80 -11.29
CA GLN A 930 32.63 -18.24 -12.56
C GLN A 930 31.84 -17.10 -13.21
N VAL A 931 31.08 -16.34 -12.42
CA VAL A 931 30.34 -15.17 -12.93
C VAL A 931 31.30 -14.11 -13.47
N GLN A 932 32.36 -13.81 -12.72
CA GLN A 932 33.38 -12.85 -13.15
C GLN A 932 34.01 -13.25 -14.48
N LYS A 933 34.38 -14.54 -14.62
CA LYS A 933 34.96 -15.07 -15.86
C LYS A 933 34.01 -14.87 -17.05
N VAL A 934 32.75 -15.29 -16.94
CA VAL A 934 31.77 -15.13 -18.02
C VAL A 934 31.50 -13.65 -18.31
N ARG A 935 31.40 -12.80 -17.29
CA ARG A 935 31.21 -11.35 -17.47
C ARG A 935 32.37 -10.70 -18.23
N MET A 936 33.62 -11.16 -18.02
CA MET A 936 34.77 -10.70 -18.78
C MET A 936 34.76 -11.19 -20.24
N GLU A 937 34.37 -12.45 -20.46
CA GLU A 937 34.19 -13.01 -21.82
C GLU A 937 33.13 -12.23 -22.61
N GLU A 938 32.07 -11.78 -21.94
CA GLU A 938 30.92 -11.09 -22.55
C GLU A 938 30.91 -9.58 -22.35
N ALA A 939 32.04 -8.97 -22.00
CA ALA A 939 32.11 -7.55 -21.65
C ALA A 939 31.60 -6.59 -22.75
N GLN A 940 31.63 -7.04 -24.02
CA GLN A 940 31.17 -6.26 -25.18
C GLN A 940 29.72 -6.53 -25.58
N ARG A 941 29.04 -7.49 -24.94
CA ARG A 941 27.67 -7.87 -25.30
C ARG A 941 26.65 -6.97 -24.62
N SER A 942 25.74 -6.41 -25.42
CA SER A 942 24.62 -5.58 -24.94
C SER A 942 23.24 -6.11 -25.32
N THR A 943 23.17 -7.20 -26.10
CA THR A 943 21.92 -7.77 -26.60
C THR A 943 21.57 -9.10 -25.91
N PRO A 944 20.27 -9.41 -25.72
CA PRO A 944 19.83 -10.71 -25.24
C PRO A 944 20.36 -11.88 -26.06
N TRP A 945 20.46 -13.05 -25.43
CA TRP A 945 20.82 -14.28 -26.13
C TRP A 945 19.64 -14.86 -26.90
N LYS A 946 19.93 -15.69 -27.91
CA LYS A 946 18.94 -16.57 -28.56
C LYS A 946 19.34 -18.02 -28.34
N GLU A 947 18.37 -18.94 -28.33
CA GLU A 947 18.64 -20.36 -28.11
C GLU A 947 19.74 -20.91 -29.04
N SER A 948 19.69 -20.55 -30.32
CA SER A 948 20.67 -20.98 -31.34
C SER A 948 22.12 -20.59 -31.04
N SER A 949 22.34 -19.63 -30.15
CA SER A 949 23.68 -19.12 -29.77
C SER A 949 24.15 -19.62 -28.39
N LEU A 950 23.33 -20.41 -27.69
CA LEU A 950 23.58 -20.91 -26.34
C LEU A 950 23.58 -22.44 -26.23
N ARG A 951 23.18 -23.15 -27.28
CA ARG A 951 23.19 -24.62 -27.33
C ARG A 951 24.49 -25.19 -27.85
#